data_AF-A0A4S2KTN8-F1
#
_entry.id   AF-A0A4S2KTN8-F1
#
_cell.length_a   1.000
_cell.length_b   1.000
_cell.length_c   1.000
_cell.angle_alpha   90.00
_cell.angle_beta   90.00
_cell.angle_gamma   90.00
#
_symmetry.space_group_name_H-M   'P 1'
#
loop_
_entity.id
_entity.type
_entity.pdbx_description
1 polymer ?
#
loop_
_entity_poly.entity_id
_entity_poly.type
_entity_poly.pdbx_seq_one_letter_code
_entity_poly.pdbx_strand_id
1 'polypeptide(L)'
;MSVCADIYYRLPNNTIPKHYEIKLKVDVEKNIFHGKSNVSIIIYEQTRTIHLHSICLNITTKTTTIENIDMRERTKHIARSNHQIVSNNISYWKEMEVIVIYFDYDLTPGNYTLNMEYMGIISDMSGSDMGGFFKIPFINEIRDRKWFVTTHNSATGIRRTFPCWDEPRIKARFKIIVQHHINYTALSNTLGYTREVDVNDGIVQTYFEETPAIPIYLVAIVLCNFPYTNIFENLRDWQRFEMNAILRSRPLFIHNDLIFARHVIANITRYFQDEWRQWRVFPMQEHVAVPGLIDDGMTTKWELTFYRDEDIIYDKEKDNIARKMDIACLIGRKIARQLLNSETSPSWWNHFWLNEGIAGVLFTSKIIDKIIPNSRMSDFFVVQILQESLYLDGQGIMKPLTPWKRTGNISDINSIFSFSYYIKAPAILRMVLHIVGEQVFWNATSKDFWAAVQTAYNETSALISSKINITQIIYPWRTQSHYPILNVTCDKNENSFIIRLKNPSETWRIPLTYTRQSKINFDTSPASIVTFKDKLNIPVPLKDDWIILNLQQSGYYRVNYDTEIWRRIACYLNSKNYKNIHVLNRAQIIDDAFYFTMTSQLNVSIFWELTSYLGQETEYAAWYPMIKVLERISYILPFPNESEYFKTMILEQLKSLLGTIEYSDESNDDYLMECLRQEAVKWACVLNDSSCKTTALNKLQRQLTDLVFRISPGWKKWTYCNGLSIANKAVLTSVCQMYMYETLFQRERKSLEFLACSKHFYINFIMKSEDYNETIFKTIKENGIDNIKFFHYNVAKHARDNSVLDHILENWERAKPTEISTTIALIDIINHIYSKEQLDKIIPNSRMSDLFVVQILQESLYLDEQRIMEFLTWEQKGNTISDINSIFFFSYYIKAPVILRMLQHIVTDQVFWNGIEIYLKKHTCYIAVSYTHLDVYKRQGYYRVNYDAENWRRIACYLNSENYKNIHVVNRAQIIDDAFYFTMTKQLDASIFWELTRYLSRETKYVVWYPMIKVLERISHIFQFPDESKYVKTIILGQLKPLLQTIKYNEDRNDSYLMECLRQEAVKWACVLNDSSCKTIALNKLRQHFTDIVESIPSRSKSRKMILEDYKEIVGFCAMFTTMAQMLSGTLICRNIYKKGSARGVDPMPFLGGIGICILMLRHAWMLGDSNMINANIFGLLTSTIYMIIYYRYAPNTNEVLKLTYKVTIFVVIFLVYAQIEDPTNVEYRFGIVITLLLCIL
;
A
#
# COMPACT_ATOMS: atom_id res chain seq x y z
N MET A 1 10.48 40.62 -19.21
CA MET A 1 9.26 39.78 -19.19
C MET A 1 9.61 38.45 -19.86
N SER A 2 10.09 37.47 -19.08
CA SER A 2 10.30 36.11 -19.56
C SER A 2 9.01 35.32 -19.38
N VAL A 3 8.38 34.95 -20.48
CA VAL A 3 7.27 34.00 -20.49
C VAL A 3 7.83 32.66 -20.02
N CYS A 4 7.54 32.27 -18.78
CA CYS A 4 7.68 30.88 -18.36
C CYS A 4 6.71 30.06 -19.23
N ALA A 5 7.24 29.23 -20.10
CA ALA A 5 6.45 28.27 -20.86
C ALA A 5 5.88 27.24 -19.88
N ASP A 6 4.59 27.33 -19.58
CA ASP A 6 3.86 26.31 -18.84
C ASP A 6 3.95 24.98 -19.61
N ILE A 7 4.46 23.94 -18.95
CA ILE A 7 4.53 22.58 -19.50
C ILE A 7 3.09 22.02 -19.55
N TYR A 8 2.52 21.93 -20.75
CA TYR A 8 1.18 21.34 -20.97
C TYR A 8 1.27 19.80 -21.01
N TYR A 9 0.78 19.12 -19.97
CA TYR A 9 0.68 17.65 -19.88
C TYR A 9 -0.52 17.05 -20.66
N ARG A 10 -1.24 17.84 -21.46
CA ARG A 10 -2.45 17.42 -22.19
C ARG A 10 -2.11 17.12 -23.64
N LEU A 11 -2.76 16.13 -24.22
CA LEU A 11 -2.64 15.86 -25.65
C LEU A 11 -3.23 17.03 -26.47
N PRO A 12 -2.64 17.35 -27.63
CA PRO A 12 -3.23 18.28 -28.59
C PRO A 12 -4.66 17.88 -29.00
N ASN A 13 -5.52 18.86 -29.27
CA ASN A 13 -6.92 18.63 -29.68
C ASN A 13 -7.11 18.40 -31.19
N ASN A 14 -6.03 18.33 -31.97
CA ASN A 14 -6.07 18.25 -33.42
C ASN A 14 -6.40 16.84 -33.96
N THR A 15 -6.22 15.78 -33.15
CA THR A 15 -6.49 14.40 -33.55
C THR A 15 -7.39 13.70 -32.53
N ILE A 16 -8.53 13.17 -32.97
CA ILE A 16 -9.52 12.51 -32.10
C ILE A 16 -9.77 11.07 -32.58
N PRO A 17 -9.58 10.04 -31.73
CA PRO A 17 -9.94 8.67 -32.08
C PRO A 17 -11.45 8.44 -32.02
N LYS A 18 -11.96 7.58 -32.90
CA LYS A 18 -13.38 7.19 -32.97
C LYS A 18 -13.61 5.70 -32.74
N HIS A 19 -12.68 4.85 -33.18
CA HIS A 19 -12.81 3.41 -33.09
C HIS A 19 -11.41 2.76 -32.98
N TYR A 20 -11.30 1.75 -32.13
CA TYR A 20 -10.10 0.94 -31.94
C TYR A 20 -10.43 -0.53 -32.22
N GLU A 21 -9.71 -1.15 -33.15
CA GLU A 21 -9.63 -2.61 -33.25
C GLU A 21 -8.32 -3.07 -32.62
N ILE A 22 -8.42 -3.84 -31.54
CA ILE A 22 -7.27 -4.28 -30.74
C ILE A 22 -7.18 -5.80 -30.80
N LYS A 23 -6.06 -6.30 -31.34
CA LYS A 23 -5.73 -7.73 -31.37
C LYS A 23 -4.54 -7.98 -30.46
N LEU A 24 -4.72 -8.82 -29.45
CA LEU A 24 -3.69 -9.16 -28.47
C LEU A 24 -3.39 -10.64 -28.51
N LYS A 25 -2.11 -11.00 -28.56
CA LYS A 25 -1.60 -12.35 -28.31
C LYS A 25 -0.87 -12.33 -26.98
N VAL A 26 -1.46 -12.97 -25.97
CA VAL A 26 -0.96 -12.92 -24.58
C VAL A 26 -0.35 -14.26 -24.21
N ASP A 27 0.93 -14.26 -23.85
CA ASP A 27 1.68 -15.43 -23.40
C ASP A 27 2.03 -15.26 -21.91
N VAL A 28 1.19 -15.82 -21.05
CA VAL A 28 1.28 -15.68 -19.60
C VAL A 28 2.57 -16.33 -19.06
N GLU A 29 2.98 -17.46 -19.64
CA GLU A 29 4.17 -18.19 -19.19
C GLU A 29 5.46 -17.44 -19.55
N LYS A 30 5.51 -16.83 -20.74
CA LYS A 30 6.65 -16.00 -21.15
C LYS A 30 6.61 -14.57 -20.61
N ASN A 31 5.54 -14.19 -19.89
CA ASN A 31 5.34 -12.85 -19.34
C ASN A 31 5.38 -11.74 -20.40
N ILE A 32 4.91 -12.02 -21.62
CA ILE A 32 4.91 -11.06 -22.73
C ILE A 32 3.56 -11.06 -23.44
N PHE A 33 3.26 -9.95 -24.10
CA PHE A 33 2.15 -9.88 -25.03
C PHE A 33 2.54 -9.09 -26.29
N HIS A 34 1.94 -9.48 -27.40
CA HIS A 34 2.02 -8.78 -28.67
C HIS A 34 0.68 -8.17 -29.01
N GLY A 35 0.66 -6.92 -29.41
CA GLY A 35 -0.55 -6.22 -29.80
C GLY A 35 -0.48 -5.65 -31.21
N LYS A 36 -1.63 -5.65 -31.87
CA LYS A 36 -1.89 -4.88 -33.09
C LYS A 36 -3.09 -3.98 -32.83
N SER A 37 -2.95 -2.69 -33.11
CA SER A 37 -4.02 -1.72 -32.97
C SER A 37 -4.26 -1.02 -34.30
N ASN A 38 -5.51 -1.06 -34.77
CA ASN A 38 -5.98 -0.26 -35.89
C ASN A 38 -6.93 0.79 -35.33
N VAL A 39 -6.56 2.06 -35.42
CA VAL A 39 -7.30 3.18 -34.83
C VAL A 39 -7.85 4.07 -35.92
N SER A 40 -9.18 4.17 -35.98
CA SER A 40 -9.84 5.18 -36.82
C SER A 40 -9.78 6.52 -36.11
N ILE A 41 -9.15 7.51 -36.74
CA ILE A 41 -8.91 8.85 -36.19
C ILE A 41 -9.45 9.93 -37.14
N ILE A 42 -9.82 11.07 -36.57
CA ILE A 42 -10.14 12.30 -37.32
C ILE A 42 -9.05 13.32 -37.04
N ILE A 43 -8.48 13.88 -38.10
CA ILE A 43 -7.52 14.97 -38.06
C ILE A 43 -8.26 16.26 -38.43
N TYR A 44 -8.18 17.29 -37.57
CA TYR A 44 -8.87 18.57 -37.76
C TYR A 44 -7.97 19.66 -38.35
N GLU A 45 -6.66 19.58 -38.10
CA GLU A 45 -5.67 20.55 -38.53
C GLU A 45 -4.54 19.85 -39.25
N GLN A 46 -4.01 20.47 -40.30
CA GLN A 46 -2.88 19.90 -41.05
C GLN A 46 -1.69 19.67 -40.11
N THR A 47 -1.16 18.45 -40.11
CA THR A 47 -0.06 18.06 -39.20
C THR A 47 0.86 17.03 -39.85
N ARG A 48 2.12 16.97 -39.41
CA ARG A 48 3.07 15.88 -39.74
C ARG A 48 3.30 14.92 -38.58
N THR A 49 2.70 15.22 -37.42
CA THR A 49 2.90 14.48 -36.19
C THR A 49 1.60 14.03 -35.57
N ILE A 50 1.64 12.85 -34.94
CA ILE A 50 0.55 12.33 -34.11
C ILE A 50 1.09 12.10 -32.71
N HIS A 51 0.40 12.66 -31.72
CA HIS A 51 0.73 12.55 -30.30
C HIS A 51 -0.30 11.64 -29.61
N LEU A 52 0.18 10.62 -28.90
CA LEU A 52 -0.68 9.75 -28.08
C LEU A 52 0.11 9.21 -26.86
N HIS A 53 -0.60 8.67 -25.87
CA HIS A 53 0.04 8.09 -24.69
C HIS A 53 0.52 6.66 -24.97
N SER A 54 1.69 6.32 -24.43
CA SER A 54 2.23 4.97 -24.43
C SER A 54 3.36 4.86 -23.41
N ILE A 55 3.42 3.77 -22.65
CA ILE A 55 4.47 3.57 -21.65
C ILE A 55 4.82 2.08 -21.56
N CYS A 56 6.11 1.76 -21.43
CA CYS A 56 6.61 0.39 -21.37
C CYS A 56 6.18 -0.51 -22.54
N LEU A 57 5.85 0.08 -23.70
CA LEU A 57 5.52 -0.63 -24.93
C LEU A 57 6.59 -0.39 -25.98
N ASN A 58 7.05 -1.47 -26.61
CA ASN A 58 7.98 -1.41 -27.72
C ASN A 58 7.20 -1.39 -29.04
N ILE A 59 7.11 -0.23 -29.68
CA ILE A 59 6.33 -0.01 -30.91
C ILE A 59 7.22 -0.21 -32.13
N THR A 60 6.75 -1.03 -33.08
CA THR A 60 7.48 -1.34 -34.30
C THR A 60 7.22 -0.26 -35.35
N THR A 61 8.18 0.66 -35.52
CA THR A 61 8.06 1.79 -36.47
C THR A 61 7.89 1.35 -37.93
N LYS A 62 8.59 0.30 -38.35
CA LYS A 62 8.54 -0.22 -39.73
C LYS A 62 7.15 -0.70 -40.16
N THR A 63 6.32 -1.13 -39.21
CA THR A 63 4.95 -1.62 -39.47
C THR A 63 3.88 -0.59 -39.09
N THR A 64 4.28 0.57 -38.57
CA THR A 64 3.37 1.66 -38.23
C THR A 64 3.01 2.46 -39.48
N THR A 65 1.73 2.49 -39.83
CA THR A 65 1.25 3.10 -41.08
C THR A 65 -0.02 3.88 -40.87
N ILE A 66 -0.22 4.94 -41.65
CA ILE A 66 -1.44 5.73 -41.66
C ILE A 66 -2.03 5.80 -43.07
N GLU A 67 -3.35 5.67 -43.17
CA GLU A 67 -4.07 5.64 -44.46
C GLU A 67 -5.28 6.59 -44.40
N ASN A 68 -5.40 7.49 -45.38
CA ASN A 68 -6.55 8.38 -45.52
C ASN A 68 -7.72 7.59 -46.16
N ILE A 69 -8.86 7.54 -45.50
CA ILE A 69 -10.02 6.76 -45.93
C ILE A 69 -10.94 7.57 -46.86
N ASP A 70 -10.84 8.90 -46.84
CA ASP A 70 -11.69 9.81 -47.61
C ASP A 70 -11.22 9.97 -49.07
N MET A 71 -9.97 9.60 -49.38
CA MET A 71 -9.41 9.67 -50.73
C MET A 71 -9.77 8.45 -51.59
N ARG A 72 -10.08 8.68 -52.88
CA ARG A 72 -10.38 7.60 -53.85
C ARG A 72 -9.19 6.67 -54.08
N GLU A 73 -7.98 7.22 -54.08
CA GLU A 73 -6.72 6.46 -54.01
C GLU A 73 -6.25 6.46 -52.57
N ARG A 74 -6.30 5.30 -51.91
CA ARG A 74 -5.88 5.16 -50.52
C ARG A 74 -4.35 5.14 -50.45
N THR A 75 -3.74 6.28 -50.18
CA THR A 75 -2.29 6.36 -49.99
C THR A 75 -1.92 5.93 -48.57
N LYS A 76 -1.15 4.84 -48.47
CA LYS A 76 -0.62 4.33 -47.21
C LYS A 76 0.73 4.97 -46.93
N HIS A 77 0.81 5.81 -45.92
CA HIS A 77 2.05 6.44 -45.48
C HIS A 77 2.68 5.64 -44.34
N ILE A 78 3.98 5.38 -44.41
CA ILE A 78 4.73 4.65 -43.37
C ILE A 78 5.38 5.68 -42.44
N ALA A 79 5.39 5.40 -41.13
CA ALA A 79 6.14 6.21 -40.17
C ALA A 79 7.64 6.18 -40.49
N ARG A 80 8.34 7.32 -40.31
CA ARG A 80 9.72 7.49 -40.78
C ARG A 80 10.67 6.37 -40.30
N SER A 81 11.47 5.82 -41.22
CA SER A 81 12.55 4.86 -40.97
C SER A 81 13.85 5.38 -41.60
N ASN A 82 14.56 6.31 -40.95
CA ASN A 82 15.89 6.66 -41.44
C ASN A 82 16.86 5.49 -41.19
N HIS A 83 17.23 4.79 -42.27
CA HIS A 83 18.51 4.10 -42.33
C HIS A 83 19.61 5.17 -42.29
N GLN A 84 20.57 4.99 -41.39
CA GLN A 84 21.79 5.78 -41.16
C GLN A 84 21.71 6.90 -40.11
N ILE A 85 22.14 6.49 -38.90
CA ILE A 85 22.92 7.21 -37.88
C ILE A 85 22.19 8.34 -37.10
N VAL A 86 22.07 8.09 -35.78
CA VAL A 86 21.46 8.87 -34.67
C VAL A 86 19.95 8.67 -34.42
N SER A 87 19.67 7.67 -33.55
CA SER A 87 18.56 7.51 -32.59
C SER A 87 17.21 8.24 -32.75
N ASN A 88 16.17 7.39 -32.88
CA ASN A 88 14.75 7.51 -32.45
C ASN A 88 13.75 8.27 -33.34
N ASN A 89 13.09 7.53 -34.24
CA ASN A 89 11.96 7.99 -35.07
C ASN A 89 10.61 8.08 -34.30
N ILE A 90 10.63 7.78 -33.00
CA ILE A 90 9.57 8.09 -32.04
C ILE A 90 10.25 8.88 -30.92
N SER A 91 9.88 10.15 -30.75
CA SER A 91 10.33 10.89 -29.58
C SER A 91 9.42 10.51 -28.41
N TYR A 92 9.99 9.92 -27.37
CA TYR A 92 9.28 9.60 -26.14
C TYR A 92 9.48 10.71 -25.12
N TRP A 93 8.39 11.40 -24.78
CA TRP A 93 8.37 12.44 -23.76
C TRP A 93 8.10 11.77 -22.43
N LYS A 94 9.17 11.25 -21.79
CA LYS A 94 9.12 10.40 -20.60
C LYS A 94 8.30 11.00 -19.45
N GLU A 95 8.40 12.31 -19.24
CA GLU A 95 7.68 13.03 -18.18
C GLU A 95 6.17 13.12 -18.44
N MET A 96 5.75 13.09 -19.70
CA MET A 96 4.34 13.18 -20.12
C MET A 96 3.74 11.82 -20.48
N GLU A 97 4.57 10.77 -20.57
CA GLU A 97 4.19 9.44 -21.07
C GLU A 97 3.58 9.49 -22.49
N VAL A 98 4.06 10.43 -23.32
CA VAL A 98 3.59 10.67 -24.69
C VAL A 98 4.63 10.19 -25.69
N ILE A 99 4.17 9.51 -26.73
CA ILE A 99 4.94 9.23 -27.94
C ILE A 99 4.52 10.20 -29.06
N VAL A 100 5.49 10.59 -29.88
CA VAL A 100 5.24 11.37 -31.10
C VAL A 100 5.64 10.55 -32.31
N ILE A 101 4.68 10.31 -33.20
CA ILE A 101 4.89 9.60 -34.47
C ILE A 101 5.03 10.64 -35.57
N TYR A 102 6.13 10.58 -36.33
CA TYR A 102 6.44 11.51 -37.42
C TYR A 102 6.17 10.88 -38.78
N PHE A 103 5.56 11.68 -39.67
CA PHE A 103 5.31 11.34 -41.07
C PHE A 103 6.03 12.33 -41.99
N ASP A 104 6.54 11.85 -43.13
CA ASP A 104 7.24 12.69 -44.11
C ASP A 104 6.30 13.58 -44.95
N TYR A 105 4.99 13.36 -44.80
CA TYR A 105 3.93 14.03 -45.56
C TYR A 105 3.00 14.80 -44.63
N ASP A 106 2.46 15.90 -45.14
CA ASP A 106 1.41 16.65 -44.46
C ASP A 106 0.10 15.85 -44.45
N LEU A 107 -0.37 15.48 -43.26
CA LEU A 107 -1.68 14.89 -43.04
C LEU A 107 -2.71 16.02 -43.05
N THR A 108 -3.50 16.11 -44.12
CA THR A 108 -4.59 17.09 -44.25
C THR A 108 -5.78 16.72 -43.33
N PRO A 109 -6.67 17.67 -43.01
CA PRO A 109 -7.88 17.35 -42.26
C PRO A 109 -8.73 16.25 -42.96
N GLY A 110 -9.21 15.27 -42.21
CA GLY A 110 -9.95 14.11 -42.73
C GLY A 110 -9.95 12.89 -41.82
N ASN A 111 -10.52 11.78 -42.30
CA ASN A 111 -10.60 10.50 -41.62
C ASN A 111 -9.43 9.59 -42.02
N TYR A 112 -8.75 9.04 -41.02
CA TYR A 112 -7.60 8.18 -41.20
C TYR A 112 -7.72 6.89 -40.39
N THR A 113 -6.99 5.86 -40.82
CA THR A 113 -6.70 4.68 -40.00
C THR A 113 -5.21 4.62 -39.68
N LEU A 114 -4.88 4.61 -38.40
CA LEU A 114 -3.53 4.44 -37.87
C LEU A 114 -3.33 2.99 -37.41
N ASN A 115 -2.43 2.27 -38.07
CA ASN A 115 -2.08 0.89 -37.71
C ASN A 115 -0.76 0.87 -36.94
N MET A 116 -0.71 0.17 -35.81
CA MET A 116 0.45 0.05 -34.95
C MET A 116 0.62 -1.40 -34.48
N GLU A 117 1.86 -1.88 -34.44
CA GLU A 117 2.21 -3.15 -33.81
C GLU A 117 3.18 -2.90 -32.66
N TYR A 118 2.95 -3.56 -31.53
CA TYR A 118 3.72 -3.34 -30.32
C TYR A 118 3.89 -4.62 -29.49
N MET A 119 4.91 -4.61 -28.64
CA MET A 119 5.17 -5.65 -27.65
C MET A 119 5.19 -5.01 -26.26
N GLY A 120 4.59 -5.69 -25.28
CA GLY A 120 4.66 -5.29 -23.88
C GLY A 120 4.93 -6.49 -22.96
N ILE A 121 5.13 -6.18 -21.67
CA ILE A 121 5.50 -7.14 -20.63
C ILE A 121 4.35 -7.31 -19.65
N ILE A 122 4.19 -8.53 -19.13
CA ILE A 122 3.30 -8.87 -18.02
C ILE A 122 4.11 -8.83 -16.72
N SER A 123 3.75 -7.96 -15.78
CA SER A 123 4.48 -7.77 -14.53
C SER A 123 3.80 -8.42 -13.32
N ASP A 124 4.59 -8.76 -12.30
CA ASP A 124 4.07 -9.05 -10.96
C ASP A 124 3.72 -7.76 -10.21
N MET A 125 2.80 -7.82 -9.23
CA MET A 125 2.37 -6.66 -8.44
C MET A 125 3.47 -6.05 -7.54
N SER A 126 4.60 -6.74 -7.33
CA SER A 126 5.67 -6.33 -6.42
C SER A 126 6.88 -5.63 -7.07
N GLY A 127 6.87 -5.48 -8.41
CA GLY A 127 8.00 -4.90 -9.15
C GLY A 127 7.91 -3.38 -9.34
N SER A 128 9.07 -2.70 -9.40
CA SER A 128 9.19 -1.28 -9.76
C SER A 128 8.79 -0.98 -11.21
N ASP A 129 8.79 -1.99 -12.08
CA ASP A 129 8.42 -1.89 -13.50
C ASP A 129 7.01 -2.43 -13.72
N MET A 130 6.01 -1.56 -13.53
CA MET A 130 4.59 -1.90 -13.79
C MET A 130 4.36 -2.06 -15.31
N GLY A 131 4.16 -3.30 -15.75
CA GLY A 131 3.88 -3.66 -17.15
C GLY A 131 2.45 -3.34 -17.60
N GLY A 132 2.11 -3.74 -18.82
CA GLY A 132 0.79 -3.52 -19.44
C GLY A 132 -0.34 -4.38 -18.88
N PHE A 133 0.01 -5.62 -18.55
CA PHE A 133 -0.83 -6.53 -17.79
C PHE A 133 -0.13 -6.83 -16.47
N PHE A 134 -0.91 -7.01 -15.42
CA PHE A 134 -0.40 -7.55 -14.17
C PHE A 134 -0.94 -8.96 -13.93
N LYS A 135 -0.10 -9.81 -13.34
CA LYS A 135 -0.47 -11.16 -12.92
C LYS A 135 -0.55 -11.27 -11.40
N ILE A 136 -1.63 -11.87 -10.93
CA ILE A 136 -1.89 -12.13 -9.51
C ILE A 136 -1.85 -13.64 -9.29
N PRO A 137 -0.98 -14.15 -8.41
CA PRO A 137 -0.94 -15.57 -8.11
C PRO A 137 -2.12 -15.97 -7.21
N PHE A 138 -2.71 -17.12 -7.47
CA PHE A 138 -3.61 -17.78 -6.53
C PHE A 138 -3.44 -19.30 -6.59
N ILE A 139 -3.96 -19.97 -5.57
CA ILE A 139 -3.88 -21.43 -5.44
C ILE A 139 -5.24 -22.02 -5.81
N ASN A 140 -5.25 -23.02 -6.70
CA ASN A 140 -6.47 -23.75 -7.07
C ASN A 140 -6.78 -24.89 -6.06
N GLU A 141 -7.87 -25.64 -6.30
CA GLU A 141 -8.31 -26.74 -5.43
C GLU A 141 -7.27 -27.86 -5.27
N ILE A 142 -6.45 -28.08 -6.30
CA ILE A 142 -5.41 -29.14 -6.35
C ILE A 142 -4.05 -28.61 -5.82
N ARG A 143 -4.02 -27.38 -5.29
CA ARG A 143 -2.83 -26.69 -4.76
C ARG A 143 -1.80 -26.26 -5.79
N ASP A 144 -2.17 -26.19 -7.06
CA ASP A 144 -1.33 -25.60 -8.09
C ASP A 144 -1.43 -24.08 -8.08
N ARG A 145 -0.28 -23.42 -8.30
CA ARG A 145 -0.22 -21.99 -8.53
C ARG A 145 -0.78 -21.67 -9.92
N LYS A 146 -1.78 -20.81 -9.95
CA LYS A 146 -2.41 -20.27 -11.16
C LYS A 146 -2.32 -18.75 -11.15
N TRP A 147 -2.59 -18.14 -12.30
CA TRP A 147 -2.48 -16.70 -12.51
C TRP A 147 -3.82 -16.10 -12.89
N PHE A 148 -4.16 -14.99 -12.25
CA PHE A 148 -5.18 -14.07 -12.73
C PHE A 148 -4.46 -12.92 -13.41
N VAL A 149 -4.69 -12.71 -14.70
CA VAL A 149 -4.02 -11.67 -15.47
C VAL A 149 -5.04 -10.62 -15.88
N THR A 150 -4.74 -9.35 -15.66
CA THR A 150 -5.64 -8.27 -16.10
C THR A 150 -4.85 -7.00 -16.44
N THR A 151 -5.48 -6.10 -17.19
CA THR A 151 -4.95 -4.77 -17.49
C THR A 151 -4.78 -3.90 -16.25
N HIS A 152 -3.81 -3.00 -16.24
CA HIS A 152 -3.57 -2.08 -15.12
C HIS A 152 -4.82 -1.24 -14.79
N ASN A 153 -5.28 -1.29 -13.55
CA ASN A 153 -6.57 -0.71 -13.18
C ASN A 153 -6.54 0.81 -12.97
N SER A 154 -5.37 1.42 -12.74
CA SER A 154 -5.26 2.85 -12.42
C SER A 154 -5.82 3.79 -13.49
N ALA A 155 -6.07 5.03 -13.10
CA ALA A 155 -6.64 6.08 -13.95
C ALA A 155 -5.92 6.20 -15.32
N THR A 156 -4.59 6.15 -15.32
CA THR A 156 -3.74 6.20 -16.52
C THR A 156 -3.06 4.86 -16.83
N GLY A 157 -3.69 3.73 -16.48
CA GLY A 157 -3.10 2.41 -16.60
C GLY A 157 -3.10 1.84 -18.03
N ILE A 158 -4.13 2.12 -18.81
CA ILE A 158 -4.43 1.44 -20.08
C ILE A 158 -3.39 1.73 -21.19
N ARG A 159 -2.72 2.89 -21.12
CA ARG A 159 -1.57 3.28 -21.98
C ARG A 159 -0.36 2.33 -21.87
N ARG A 160 -0.32 1.49 -20.83
CA ARG A 160 0.67 0.40 -20.68
C ARG A 160 0.27 -0.84 -21.48
N THR A 161 -1.01 -1.00 -21.79
CA THR A 161 -1.54 -2.16 -22.54
C THR A 161 -1.53 -1.90 -24.04
N PHE A 162 -1.92 -0.70 -24.49
CA PHE A 162 -1.85 -0.32 -25.89
C PHE A 162 -1.68 1.20 -26.06
N PRO A 163 -1.01 1.66 -27.14
CA PRO A 163 -0.86 3.10 -27.40
C PRO A 163 -2.23 3.75 -27.68
N CYS A 164 -2.59 4.80 -26.95
CA CYS A 164 -3.92 5.39 -27.03
C CYS A 164 -4.00 6.86 -26.55
N TRP A 165 -5.10 7.54 -26.87
CA TRP A 165 -5.39 8.89 -26.36
C TRP A 165 -6.03 8.83 -24.95
N ASP A 166 -5.24 8.38 -23.99
CA ASP A 166 -5.67 8.09 -22.61
C ASP A 166 -6.00 9.35 -21.76
N GLU A 167 -7.08 10.05 -22.14
CA GLU A 167 -7.70 11.14 -21.40
C GLU A 167 -9.21 10.84 -21.18
N PRO A 168 -9.78 11.08 -19.99
CA PRO A 168 -11.13 10.64 -19.65
C PRO A 168 -12.25 11.26 -20.49
N ARG A 169 -12.02 12.45 -21.08
CA ARG A 169 -12.98 13.10 -22.00
C ARG A 169 -13.08 12.41 -23.37
N ILE A 170 -12.07 11.63 -23.75
CA ILE A 170 -11.97 11.03 -25.08
C ILE A 170 -12.69 9.69 -25.05
N LYS A 171 -13.79 9.58 -25.81
CA LYS A 171 -14.59 8.36 -25.94
C LYS A 171 -14.38 7.74 -27.32
N ALA A 172 -14.29 6.41 -27.38
CA ALA A 172 -14.19 5.65 -28.62
C ALA A 172 -14.90 4.30 -28.48
N ARG A 173 -15.16 3.65 -29.62
CA ARG A 173 -15.66 2.27 -29.67
C ARG A 173 -14.50 1.29 -29.73
N PHE A 174 -14.63 0.14 -29.09
CA PHE A 174 -13.56 -0.85 -28.98
C PHE A 174 -14.03 -2.20 -29.48
N LYS A 175 -13.29 -2.78 -30.42
CA LYS A 175 -13.40 -4.16 -30.86
C LYS A 175 -12.17 -4.92 -30.40
N ILE A 176 -12.32 -5.79 -29.42
CA ILE A 176 -11.22 -6.47 -28.74
C ILE A 176 -11.17 -7.93 -29.17
N ILE A 177 -9.98 -8.42 -29.46
CA ILE A 177 -9.72 -9.81 -29.86
C ILE A 177 -8.50 -10.29 -29.10
N VAL A 178 -8.63 -11.40 -28.39
CA VAL A 178 -7.57 -11.94 -27.53
C VAL A 178 -7.26 -13.36 -27.90
N GLN A 179 -6.02 -13.62 -28.30
CA GLN A 179 -5.46 -14.95 -28.52
C GLN A 179 -4.71 -15.37 -27.24
N HIS A 180 -5.11 -16.52 -26.67
CA HIS A 180 -4.61 -17.02 -25.40
C HIS A 180 -4.65 -18.56 -25.36
N HIS A 181 -4.02 -19.14 -24.33
CA HIS A 181 -4.04 -20.60 -24.12
C HIS A 181 -5.43 -21.07 -23.61
N ILE A 182 -5.85 -22.27 -24.01
CA ILE A 182 -7.16 -22.86 -23.70
C ILE A 182 -7.46 -23.01 -22.20
N ASN A 183 -6.40 -23.10 -21.38
CA ASN A 183 -6.50 -23.16 -19.91
C ASN A 183 -7.04 -21.87 -19.25
N TYR A 184 -7.13 -20.77 -20.00
CA TYR A 184 -7.67 -19.50 -19.53
C TYR A 184 -8.97 -19.17 -20.27
N THR A 185 -9.86 -18.44 -19.59
CA THR A 185 -11.00 -17.74 -20.19
C THR A 185 -10.64 -16.27 -20.32
N ALA A 186 -10.80 -15.71 -21.52
CA ALA A 186 -10.69 -14.27 -21.72
C ALA A 186 -12.01 -13.56 -21.40
N LEU A 187 -11.93 -12.47 -20.64
CA LEU A 187 -13.05 -11.56 -20.36
C LEU A 187 -12.70 -10.15 -20.80
N SER A 188 -13.71 -9.38 -21.21
CA SER A 188 -13.58 -7.97 -21.53
C SER A 188 -14.89 -7.23 -21.25
N ASN A 189 -15.05 -6.01 -21.75
CA ASN A 189 -16.20 -5.15 -21.50
C ASN A 189 -17.52 -5.65 -22.13
N THR A 190 -17.45 -6.57 -23.08
CA THR A 190 -18.59 -7.16 -23.78
C THR A 190 -18.48 -8.68 -23.75
N LEU A 191 -19.56 -9.37 -24.12
CA LEU A 191 -19.52 -10.82 -24.29
C LEU A 191 -18.60 -11.20 -25.44
N GLY A 192 -17.88 -12.30 -25.25
CA GLY A 192 -17.00 -12.86 -26.25
C GLY A 192 -17.35 -14.30 -26.60
N TYR A 193 -17.13 -14.68 -27.86
CA TYR A 193 -17.16 -16.07 -28.29
C TYR A 193 -15.75 -16.55 -28.64
N THR A 194 -15.43 -17.78 -28.27
CA THR A 194 -14.10 -18.37 -28.48
C THR A 194 -14.12 -19.28 -29.71
N ARG A 195 -13.08 -19.18 -30.54
CA ARG A 195 -12.82 -20.12 -31.64
C ARG A 195 -11.44 -20.72 -31.46
N GLU A 196 -11.33 -22.02 -31.71
CA GLU A 196 -10.03 -22.70 -31.74
C GLU A 196 -9.26 -22.25 -32.97
N VAL A 197 -7.96 -21.97 -32.79
CA VAL A 197 -7.07 -21.50 -33.87
C VAL A 197 -5.99 -22.52 -34.15
N ASP A 198 -5.40 -23.09 -33.11
CA ASP A 198 -4.40 -24.15 -33.23
C ASP A 198 -4.67 -25.26 -32.21
N VAL A 199 -5.12 -26.42 -32.72
CA VAL A 199 -5.48 -27.59 -31.93
C VAL A 199 -4.24 -28.27 -31.32
N ASN A 200 -3.07 -28.15 -31.97
CA ASN A 200 -1.84 -28.84 -31.53
C ASN A 200 -1.16 -28.11 -30.37
N ASP A 201 -1.19 -26.77 -30.37
CA ASP A 201 -0.53 -25.93 -29.35
C ASP A 201 -1.50 -25.44 -28.25
N GLY A 202 -2.78 -25.83 -28.29
CA GLY A 202 -3.77 -25.44 -27.28
C GLY A 202 -4.10 -23.94 -27.28
N ILE A 203 -3.97 -23.27 -28.43
CA ILE A 203 -4.18 -21.83 -28.56
C ILE A 203 -5.57 -21.54 -29.15
N VAL A 204 -6.32 -20.70 -28.45
CA VAL A 204 -7.66 -20.25 -28.82
C VAL A 204 -7.69 -18.74 -29.00
N GLN A 205 -8.72 -18.26 -29.68
CA GLN A 205 -8.94 -16.83 -29.89
C GLN A 205 -10.38 -16.45 -29.55
N THR A 206 -10.52 -15.51 -28.62
CA THR A 206 -11.80 -14.96 -28.19
C THR A 206 -12.05 -13.63 -28.87
N TYR A 207 -13.24 -13.48 -29.45
CA TYR A 207 -13.70 -12.29 -30.14
C TYR A 207 -14.79 -11.64 -29.30
N PHE A 208 -14.59 -10.38 -28.91
CA PHE A 208 -15.56 -9.60 -28.16
C PHE A 208 -16.36 -8.69 -29.09
N GLU A 209 -17.63 -8.47 -28.77
CA GLU A 209 -18.48 -7.52 -29.49
C GLU A 209 -17.98 -6.08 -29.36
N GLU A 210 -18.32 -5.23 -30.33
CA GLU A 210 -17.92 -3.83 -30.32
C GLU A 210 -18.63 -3.06 -29.19
N THR A 211 -17.87 -2.35 -28.36
CA THR A 211 -18.44 -1.52 -27.28
C THR A 211 -19.21 -0.31 -27.84
N PRO A 212 -20.13 0.30 -27.07
CA PRO A 212 -20.51 1.69 -27.31
C PRO A 212 -19.30 2.63 -27.16
N ALA A 213 -19.49 3.92 -27.47
CA ALA A 213 -18.44 4.91 -27.27
C ALA A 213 -18.19 5.15 -25.78
N ILE A 214 -17.12 4.57 -25.23
CA ILE A 214 -16.76 4.63 -23.81
C ILE A 214 -15.42 5.37 -23.61
N PRO A 215 -15.20 6.01 -22.44
CA PRO A 215 -13.87 6.49 -22.05
C PRO A 215 -12.83 5.37 -22.00
N ILE A 216 -11.59 5.66 -22.42
CA ILE A 216 -10.54 4.65 -22.59
C ILE A 216 -10.17 3.95 -21.26
N TYR A 217 -10.17 4.67 -20.14
CA TYR A 217 -9.84 4.11 -18.81
C TYR A 217 -10.82 3.02 -18.32
N LEU A 218 -12.00 2.90 -18.94
CA LEU A 218 -13.00 1.86 -18.65
C LEU A 218 -12.75 0.57 -19.43
N VAL A 219 -11.81 0.55 -20.37
CA VAL A 219 -11.45 -0.66 -21.11
C VAL A 219 -10.75 -1.65 -20.17
N ALA A 220 -11.13 -2.92 -20.26
CA ALA A 220 -10.59 -3.97 -19.42
C ALA A 220 -10.42 -5.28 -20.20
N ILE A 221 -9.32 -5.98 -19.94
CA ILE A 221 -9.04 -7.28 -20.54
C ILE A 221 -8.47 -8.18 -19.45
N VAL A 222 -9.07 -9.36 -19.29
CA VAL A 222 -8.76 -10.32 -18.21
C VAL A 222 -8.52 -11.69 -18.82
N LEU A 223 -7.54 -12.42 -18.27
CA LEU A 223 -7.38 -13.86 -18.47
C LEU A 223 -7.41 -14.54 -17.10
N CYS A 224 -8.39 -15.41 -16.88
CA CYS A 224 -8.50 -16.19 -15.65
C CYS A 224 -9.25 -17.51 -15.92
N ASN A 225 -9.20 -18.45 -14.99
CA ASN A 225 -9.95 -19.70 -15.04
C ASN A 225 -10.99 -19.77 -13.90
N PHE A 226 -11.57 -18.62 -13.55
CA PHE A 226 -12.55 -18.53 -12.47
C PHE A 226 -13.90 -19.09 -12.91
N PRO A 227 -14.48 -20.04 -12.14
CA PRO A 227 -15.86 -20.44 -12.37
C PRO A 227 -16.80 -19.27 -12.08
N TYR A 228 -18.00 -19.35 -12.64
CA TYR A 228 -19.03 -18.33 -12.49
C TYR A 228 -20.30 -18.89 -11.85
N THR A 229 -21.05 -18.01 -11.22
CA THR A 229 -22.41 -18.27 -10.73
C THR A 229 -23.35 -17.21 -11.29
N ASN A 230 -24.56 -17.63 -11.67
CA ASN A 230 -25.58 -16.70 -12.11
C ASN A 230 -26.10 -15.92 -10.90
N ILE A 231 -26.23 -14.61 -11.03
CA ILE A 231 -26.75 -13.74 -9.97
C ILE A 231 -28.23 -14.08 -9.70
N PHE A 232 -29.03 -14.22 -10.76
CA PHE A 232 -30.45 -14.56 -10.66
C PHE A 232 -30.68 -16.07 -10.73
N GLU A 233 -31.42 -16.62 -9.78
CA GLU A 233 -31.76 -18.05 -9.73
C GLU A 233 -32.97 -18.40 -10.63
N ASN A 234 -33.86 -17.45 -10.87
CA ASN A 234 -35.11 -17.67 -11.59
C ASN A 234 -35.00 -17.23 -13.06
N LEU A 235 -35.26 -18.16 -13.98
CA LEU A 235 -35.29 -17.92 -15.42
C LEU A 235 -36.33 -16.85 -15.83
N ARG A 236 -37.39 -16.64 -15.04
CA ARG A 236 -38.36 -15.56 -15.31
C ARG A 236 -37.78 -14.17 -15.08
N ASP A 237 -36.90 -14.00 -14.11
CA ASP A 237 -36.23 -12.72 -13.86
C ASP A 237 -35.26 -12.42 -15.01
N TRP A 238 -34.50 -13.43 -15.43
CA TRP A 238 -33.67 -13.34 -16.62
C TRP A 238 -34.47 -12.90 -17.87
N GLN A 239 -35.60 -13.55 -18.14
CA GLN A 239 -36.46 -13.23 -19.29
C GLN A 239 -37.13 -11.86 -19.16
N ARG A 240 -37.48 -11.44 -17.93
CA ARG A 240 -38.10 -10.14 -17.65
C ARG A 240 -37.12 -8.98 -17.83
N PHE A 241 -35.85 -9.20 -17.50
CA PHE A 241 -34.86 -8.13 -17.43
C PHE A 241 -33.89 -8.10 -18.61
N GLU A 242 -33.95 -9.09 -19.52
CA GLU A 242 -33.05 -9.24 -20.68
C GLU A 242 -31.56 -9.10 -20.32
N MET A 243 -31.15 -9.55 -19.13
CA MET A 243 -29.86 -9.20 -18.56
C MET A 243 -29.05 -10.41 -18.05
N ASN A 244 -27.88 -10.56 -18.69
CA ASN A 244 -26.58 -10.98 -18.17
C ASN A 244 -26.21 -10.50 -16.77
N ALA A 245 -26.30 -11.28 -15.68
CA ALA A 245 -25.51 -10.96 -14.48
C ALA A 245 -24.84 -12.20 -13.88
N ILE A 246 -23.52 -12.17 -13.77
CA ILE A 246 -22.71 -13.28 -13.22
C ILE A 246 -21.68 -12.81 -12.20
N LEU A 247 -21.38 -13.68 -11.24
CA LEU A 247 -20.30 -13.52 -10.27
C LEU A 247 -19.25 -14.61 -10.46
N ARG A 248 -18.01 -14.19 -10.74
CA ARG A 248 -16.82 -15.04 -10.88
C ARG A 248 -15.95 -14.93 -9.64
N SER A 249 -15.39 -16.05 -9.20
CA SER A 249 -14.36 -16.06 -8.15
C SER A 249 -13.48 -17.31 -8.27
N ARG A 250 -12.46 -17.44 -7.44
CA ARG A 250 -11.65 -18.67 -7.41
C ARG A 250 -12.49 -19.85 -6.85
N PRO A 251 -12.30 -21.09 -7.36
CA PRO A 251 -13.21 -22.22 -7.10
C PRO A 251 -13.53 -22.51 -5.61
N LEU A 252 -12.54 -22.33 -4.72
CA LEU A 252 -12.64 -22.62 -3.28
C LEU A 252 -13.72 -21.81 -2.52
N PHE A 253 -14.25 -20.70 -3.06
CA PHE A 253 -15.13 -19.77 -2.35
C PHE A 253 -16.54 -19.64 -2.94
N ILE A 254 -16.82 -20.36 -4.03
CA ILE A 254 -18.02 -20.12 -4.85
C ILE A 254 -19.33 -20.56 -4.17
N HIS A 255 -19.27 -21.49 -3.23
CA HIS A 255 -20.49 -22.16 -2.76
C HIS A 255 -21.06 -21.67 -1.43
N ASN A 256 -20.28 -21.09 -0.51
CA ASN A 256 -20.80 -20.61 0.79
C ASN A 256 -20.52 -19.13 1.07
N ASP A 257 -19.32 -18.64 0.76
CA ASP A 257 -18.81 -17.37 1.29
C ASP A 257 -19.27 -16.12 0.51
N LEU A 258 -19.71 -16.31 -0.74
CA LEU A 258 -20.16 -15.23 -1.64
C LEU A 258 -21.68 -15.17 -1.81
N ILE A 259 -22.44 -16.01 -1.11
CA ILE A 259 -23.90 -16.05 -1.20
C ILE A 259 -24.49 -14.67 -0.88
N PHE A 260 -24.01 -14.03 0.19
CA PHE A 260 -24.52 -12.72 0.60
C PHE A 260 -24.24 -11.65 -0.46
N ALA A 261 -23.01 -11.58 -0.99
CA ALA A 261 -22.64 -10.66 -2.07
C ALA A 261 -23.54 -10.84 -3.30
N ARG A 262 -23.80 -12.09 -3.71
CA ARG A 262 -24.69 -12.41 -4.82
C ARG A 262 -26.12 -11.88 -4.60
N HIS A 263 -26.67 -12.06 -3.40
CA HIS A 263 -28.00 -11.53 -3.05
C HIS A 263 -28.05 -10.01 -3.10
N VAL A 264 -27.00 -9.34 -2.59
CA VAL A 264 -26.92 -7.88 -2.61
C VAL A 264 -26.84 -7.36 -4.05
N ILE A 265 -25.99 -7.96 -4.89
CA ILE A 265 -25.90 -7.62 -6.33
C ILE A 265 -27.30 -7.77 -6.97
N ALA A 266 -27.97 -8.92 -6.79
CA ALA A 266 -29.29 -9.16 -7.36
C ALA A 266 -30.32 -8.09 -6.95
N ASN A 267 -30.38 -7.75 -5.67
CA ASN A 267 -31.36 -6.79 -5.15
C ASN A 267 -31.08 -5.36 -5.60
N ILE A 268 -29.81 -4.95 -5.64
CA ILE A 268 -29.42 -3.61 -6.13
C ILE A 268 -29.77 -3.50 -7.61
N THR A 269 -29.43 -4.50 -8.39
CA THR A 269 -29.69 -4.45 -9.84
C THR A 269 -31.19 -4.45 -10.14
N ARG A 270 -32.02 -5.21 -9.40
CA ARG A 270 -33.49 -5.12 -9.49
C ARG A 270 -34.01 -3.72 -9.13
N TYR A 271 -33.53 -3.15 -8.03
CA TYR A 271 -33.96 -1.82 -7.58
C TYR A 271 -33.70 -0.74 -8.65
N PHE A 272 -32.52 -0.76 -9.27
CA PHE A 272 -32.21 0.17 -10.36
C PHE A 272 -33.10 -0.01 -11.59
N GLN A 273 -33.45 -1.25 -11.94
CA GLN A 273 -34.32 -1.51 -13.08
C GLN A 273 -35.76 -1.03 -12.84
N ASP A 274 -36.27 -1.19 -11.62
CA ASP A 274 -37.64 -0.79 -11.30
C ASP A 274 -37.78 0.74 -11.16
N GLU A 275 -36.87 1.38 -10.42
CA GLU A 275 -36.99 2.79 -10.02
C GLU A 275 -36.23 3.77 -10.95
N TRP A 276 -35.21 3.30 -11.68
CA TRP A 276 -34.31 4.16 -12.48
C TRP A 276 -34.28 3.79 -13.96
N ARG A 277 -35.46 3.50 -14.54
CA ARG A 277 -35.64 3.13 -15.96
C ARG A 277 -35.06 4.14 -16.96
N GLN A 278 -34.92 5.40 -16.55
CA GLN A 278 -34.32 6.46 -17.36
C GLN A 278 -32.81 6.29 -17.57
N TRP A 279 -32.12 5.57 -16.68
CA TRP A 279 -30.70 5.28 -16.81
C TRP A 279 -30.53 3.99 -17.60
N ARG A 280 -29.58 3.96 -18.53
CA ARG A 280 -29.43 2.83 -19.45
C ARG A 280 -29.05 1.57 -18.67
N VAL A 281 -29.98 0.61 -18.59
CA VAL A 281 -29.75 -0.71 -17.98
C VAL A 281 -28.76 -1.49 -18.85
N PHE A 282 -27.75 -2.09 -18.22
CA PHE A 282 -26.71 -2.84 -18.91
C PHE A 282 -27.22 -4.20 -19.40
N PRO A 283 -26.93 -4.60 -20.66
CA PRO A 283 -27.28 -5.93 -21.17
C PRO A 283 -26.50 -7.05 -20.47
N MET A 284 -25.30 -6.75 -19.95
CA MET A 284 -24.50 -7.65 -19.13
C MET A 284 -23.79 -6.95 -17.96
N GLN A 285 -23.65 -7.66 -16.84
CA GLN A 285 -22.86 -7.29 -15.66
C GLN A 285 -22.03 -8.49 -15.22
N GLU A 286 -20.72 -8.44 -15.43
CA GLU A 286 -19.79 -9.41 -14.86
C GLU A 286 -19.14 -8.84 -13.59
N HIS A 287 -19.33 -9.52 -12.47
CA HIS A 287 -18.68 -9.23 -11.19
C HIS A 287 -17.55 -10.24 -10.98
N VAL A 288 -16.33 -9.77 -10.66
CA VAL A 288 -15.16 -10.65 -10.51
C VAL A 288 -14.50 -10.41 -9.16
N ALA A 289 -14.49 -11.43 -8.30
CA ALA A 289 -13.80 -11.42 -7.01
C ALA A 289 -12.37 -11.94 -7.19
N VAL A 290 -11.39 -11.08 -6.91
CA VAL A 290 -9.97 -11.30 -7.21
C VAL A 290 -9.16 -11.33 -5.91
N PRO A 291 -8.37 -12.40 -5.65
CA PRO A 291 -7.59 -12.54 -4.42
C PRO A 291 -6.45 -11.53 -4.36
N GLY A 292 -6.29 -10.84 -3.23
CA GLY A 292 -5.20 -9.89 -3.03
C GLY A 292 -5.18 -8.69 -3.99
N LEU A 293 -6.30 -8.39 -4.66
CA LEU A 293 -6.43 -7.22 -5.53
C LEU A 293 -6.22 -5.94 -4.73
N ILE A 294 -5.37 -5.05 -5.23
CA ILE A 294 -5.22 -3.70 -4.68
C ILE A 294 -6.27 -2.82 -5.37
N ASP A 295 -7.22 -2.29 -4.59
CA ASP A 295 -8.22 -1.33 -5.09
C ASP A 295 -7.62 0.09 -5.09
N ASP A 296 -7.26 0.56 -6.28
CA ASP A 296 -6.73 1.92 -6.52
C ASP A 296 -7.85 2.94 -6.83
N GLY A 297 -9.11 2.56 -6.61
CA GLY A 297 -10.26 3.39 -6.90
C GLY A 297 -10.76 3.27 -8.34
N MET A 298 -10.12 2.50 -9.23
CA MET A 298 -10.48 2.39 -10.65
C MET A 298 -10.89 0.98 -11.10
N THR A 299 -11.30 0.14 -10.15
CA THR A 299 -11.68 -1.27 -10.37
C THR A 299 -13.10 -1.47 -10.95
N THR A 300 -13.86 -0.40 -11.20
CA THR A 300 -15.18 -0.48 -11.87
C THR A 300 -15.01 -0.09 -13.32
N LYS A 301 -14.99 -1.10 -14.21
CA LYS A 301 -14.85 -0.94 -15.65
C LYS A 301 -16.24 -1.01 -16.29
N TRP A 302 -16.35 -0.72 -17.59
CA TRP A 302 -17.65 -0.80 -18.27
C TRP A 302 -18.11 -2.26 -18.30
N GLU A 303 -19.30 -2.55 -17.73
CA GLU A 303 -19.92 -3.89 -17.64
C GLU A 303 -19.10 -4.99 -16.93
N LEU A 304 -17.93 -4.64 -16.38
CA LEU A 304 -17.02 -5.53 -15.68
C LEU A 304 -16.53 -4.86 -14.39
N THR A 305 -16.92 -5.41 -13.24
CA THR A 305 -16.55 -4.85 -11.93
C THR A 305 -15.68 -5.81 -11.14
N PHE A 306 -14.50 -5.34 -10.72
CA PHE A 306 -13.60 -6.11 -9.86
C PHE A 306 -13.80 -5.78 -8.38
N TYR A 307 -13.74 -6.83 -7.57
CA TYR A 307 -13.70 -6.79 -6.12
C TYR A 307 -12.44 -7.48 -5.65
N ARG A 308 -11.87 -7.01 -4.55
CA ARG A 308 -11.01 -7.88 -3.75
C ARG A 308 -11.91 -8.92 -3.10
N ASP A 309 -11.60 -10.20 -3.23
CA ASP A 309 -12.49 -11.26 -2.74
C ASP A 309 -12.68 -11.16 -1.21
N GLU A 310 -11.63 -10.84 -0.48
CA GLU A 310 -11.65 -10.59 0.96
C GLU A 310 -12.55 -9.42 1.37
N ASP A 311 -12.98 -8.54 0.46
CA ASP A 311 -13.85 -7.40 0.77
C ASP A 311 -15.35 -7.72 0.58
N ILE A 312 -15.69 -8.83 -0.09
CA ILE A 312 -17.08 -9.22 -0.38
C ILE A 312 -17.48 -10.60 0.16
N ILE A 313 -16.53 -11.33 0.76
CA ILE A 313 -16.79 -12.58 1.49
C ILE A 313 -17.50 -12.28 2.82
N TYR A 314 -18.56 -13.04 3.09
CA TYR A 314 -19.27 -13.11 4.37
C TYR A 314 -19.36 -14.55 4.88
N ASP A 315 -18.74 -14.84 6.01
CA ASP A 315 -18.81 -16.12 6.70
C ASP A 315 -19.67 -15.99 7.97
N LYS A 316 -20.82 -16.68 8.01
CA LYS A 316 -21.75 -16.61 9.15
C LYS A 316 -21.16 -17.14 10.46
N GLU A 317 -20.15 -18.01 10.43
CA GLU A 317 -19.50 -18.58 11.62
C GLU A 317 -18.29 -17.77 12.10
N LYS A 318 -17.82 -16.80 11.30
CA LYS A 318 -16.61 -16.01 11.59
C LYS A 318 -16.86 -14.50 11.65
N ASP A 319 -17.76 -13.96 10.83
CA ASP A 319 -17.92 -12.53 10.65
C ASP A 319 -19.00 -11.96 11.57
N ASN A 320 -18.76 -10.74 12.04
CA ASN A 320 -19.77 -9.96 12.76
C ASN A 320 -20.90 -9.51 11.82
N ILE A 321 -22.02 -9.06 12.38
CA ILE A 321 -23.17 -8.63 11.56
C ILE A 321 -22.89 -7.34 10.79
N ALA A 322 -22.05 -6.43 11.33
CA ALA A 322 -21.64 -5.19 10.67
C ALA A 322 -20.95 -5.43 9.33
N ARG A 323 -20.24 -6.56 9.19
CA ARG A 323 -19.58 -6.98 7.95
C ARG A 323 -20.52 -7.08 6.77
N LYS A 324 -21.78 -7.50 6.97
CA LYS A 324 -22.80 -7.50 5.91
C LYS A 324 -23.01 -6.09 5.35
N MET A 325 -23.01 -5.10 6.23
CA MET A 325 -23.19 -3.71 5.88
C MET A 325 -22.02 -3.19 5.06
N ASP A 326 -20.78 -3.52 5.43
CA ASP A 326 -19.57 -3.15 4.69
C ASP A 326 -19.58 -3.73 3.27
N ILE A 327 -19.91 -5.02 3.14
CA ILE A 327 -19.99 -5.70 1.84
C ILE A 327 -21.07 -5.07 0.97
N ALA A 328 -22.25 -4.81 1.55
CA ALA A 328 -23.32 -4.17 0.82
C ALA A 328 -22.89 -2.77 0.37
N CYS A 329 -22.22 -2.02 1.26
CA CYS A 329 -21.65 -0.70 1.00
C CYS A 329 -20.72 -0.65 -0.18
N LEU A 330 -19.77 -1.58 -0.21
CA LEU A 330 -18.83 -1.68 -1.30
C LEU A 330 -19.51 -2.05 -2.62
N ILE A 331 -20.36 -3.07 -2.61
CA ILE A 331 -21.02 -3.58 -3.81
C ILE A 331 -21.86 -2.51 -4.47
N GLY A 332 -22.76 -1.86 -3.72
CA GLY A 332 -23.66 -0.91 -4.35
C GLY A 332 -23.03 0.42 -4.69
N ARG A 333 -21.98 0.87 -3.98
CA ARG A 333 -21.15 1.98 -4.47
C ARG A 333 -20.53 1.65 -5.82
N LYS A 334 -19.99 0.44 -6.03
CA LYS A 334 -19.41 0.03 -7.32
C LYS A 334 -20.46 -0.10 -8.43
N ILE A 335 -21.66 -0.64 -8.14
CA ILE A 335 -22.77 -0.72 -9.11
C ILE A 335 -23.28 0.68 -9.48
N ALA A 336 -23.51 1.55 -8.49
CA ALA A 336 -23.93 2.94 -8.72
C ALA A 336 -22.91 3.70 -9.58
N ARG A 337 -21.61 3.51 -9.30
CA ARG A 337 -20.53 4.08 -10.09
C ARG A 337 -20.51 3.53 -11.52
N GLN A 338 -20.76 2.25 -11.71
CA GLN A 338 -20.84 1.64 -13.05
C GLN A 338 -21.92 2.33 -13.89
N LEU A 339 -23.11 2.55 -13.29
CA LEU A 339 -24.23 3.27 -13.92
C LEU A 339 -23.88 4.74 -14.20
N LEU A 340 -23.21 5.44 -13.27
CA LEU A 340 -22.84 6.84 -13.49
C LEU A 340 -21.78 7.00 -14.58
N ASN A 341 -20.83 6.06 -14.67
CA ASN A 341 -19.80 6.05 -15.70
C ASN A 341 -20.37 5.84 -17.11
N SER A 342 -21.56 5.23 -17.24
CA SER A 342 -22.20 5.07 -18.55
C SER A 342 -22.86 6.34 -19.04
N GLU A 343 -23.54 7.05 -18.15
CA GLU A 343 -24.21 8.32 -18.48
C GLU A 343 -23.23 9.49 -18.56
N THR A 344 -22.27 9.56 -17.65
CA THR A 344 -21.39 10.71 -17.47
C THR A 344 -19.93 10.30 -17.31
N SER A 345 -19.04 10.98 -18.05
CA SER A 345 -17.59 10.82 -17.92
C SER A 345 -16.99 12.17 -17.54
N PRO A 346 -16.05 12.23 -16.60
CA PRO A 346 -15.47 13.51 -16.20
C PRO A 346 -14.69 14.13 -17.36
N SER A 347 -14.74 15.45 -17.50
CA SER A 347 -13.96 16.17 -18.51
C SER A 347 -12.45 16.11 -18.24
N TRP A 348 -12.07 15.91 -16.97
CA TRP A 348 -10.72 15.60 -16.51
C TRP A 348 -10.75 15.00 -15.09
N TRP A 349 -9.66 14.38 -14.65
CA TRP A 349 -9.59 13.63 -13.37
C TRP A 349 -9.94 14.45 -12.12
N ASN A 350 -9.71 15.77 -12.15
CA ASN A 350 -10.09 16.69 -11.06
C ASN A 350 -11.62 16.86 -10.89
N HIS A 351 -12.43 16.32 -11.80
CA HIS A 351 -13.90 16.30 -11.69
C HIS A 351 -14.46 14.93 -11.31
N PHE A 352 -13.60 13.91 -11.16
CA PHE A 352 -14.05 12.54 -10.87
C PHE A 352 -14.71 12.40 -9.48
N TRP A 353 -14.45 13.31 -8.54
CA TRP A 353 -15.10 13.33 -7.22
C TRP A 353 -16.62 13.41 -7.30
N LEU A 354 -17.15 14.00 -8.38
CA LEU A 354 -18.60 14.14 -8.53
C LEU A 354 -19.24 12.76 -8.75
N ASN A 355 -18.66 11.91 -9.61
CA ASN A 355 -19.15 10.56 -9.84
C ASN A 355 -19.06 9.72 -8.56
N GLU A 356 -17.92 9.77 -7.86
CA GLU A 356 -17.74 9.06 -6.58
C GLU A 356 -18.68 9.58 -5.49
N GLY A 357 -18.84 10.89 -5.42
CA GLY A 357 -19.72 11.55 -4.47
C GLY A 357 -21.19 11.18 -4.68
N ILE A 358 -21.68 11.23 -5.92
CA ILE A 358 -23.07 10.85 -6.27
C ILE A 358 -23.28 9.36 -6.00
N ALA A 359 -22.33 8.50 -6.39
CA ALA A 359 -22.40 7.07 -6.09
C ALA A 359 -22.50 6.82 -4.58
N GLY A 360 -21.70 7.53 -3.78
CA GLY A 360 -21.72 7.44 -2.33
C GLY A 360 -23.05 7.86 -1.73
N VAL A 361 -23.61 9.01 -2.13
CA VAL A 361 -24.92 9.49 -1.63
C VAL A 361 -26.04 8.55 -2.07
N LEU A 362 -26.14 8.25 -3.36
CA LEU A 362 -27.22 7.42 -3.92
C LEU A 362 -27.32 6.08 -3.20
N PHE A 363 -26.18 5.46 -3.00
CA PHE A 363 -26.13 4.15 -2.40
C PHE A 363 -26.48 4.18 -0.90
N THR A 364 -25.88 5.10 -0.13
CA THR A 364 -26.06 5.14 1.33
C THR A 364 -27.40 5.74 1.76
N SER A 365 -27.96 6.66 0.98
CA SER A 365 -29.19 7.37 1.33
C SER A 365 -30.46 6.80 0.71
N LYS A 366 -30.37 6.05 -0.40
CA LYS A 366 -31.56 5.50 -1.09
C LYS A 366 -31.58 3.99 -1.22
N ILE A 367 -30.45 3.39 -1.61
CA ILE A 367 -30.43 1.99 -2.04
C ILE A 367 -30.45 1.05 -0.84
N ILE A 368 -29.58 1.28 0.15
CA ILE A 368 -29.42 0.31 1.25
C ILE A 368 -30.62 0.24 2.17
N ASP A 369 -31.18 1.38 2.56
CA ASP A 369 -32.36 1.41 3.42
C ASP A 369 -33.57 0.71 2.78
N LYS A 370 -33.59 0.59 1.43
CA LYS A 370 -34.60 -0.17 0.68
C LYS A 370 -34.30 -1.66 0.57
N ILE A 371 -33.05 -2.04 0.38
CA ILE A 371 -32.63 -3.43 0.17
C ILE A 371 -32.49 -4.19 1.48
N ILE A 372 -32.03 -3.50 2.52
CA ILE A 372 -31.89 -4.01 3.87
C ILE A 372 -32.80 -3.14 4.75
N PRO A 373 -34.07 -3.55 4.93
CA PRO A 373 -34.99 -2.84 5.80
C PRO A 373 -34.43 -2.68 7.22
N ASN A 374 -34.83 -1.61 7.91
CA ASN A 374 -34.38 -1.25 9.26
C ASN A 374 -32.89 -0.93 9.41
N SER A 375 -32.16 -0.83 8.30
CA SER A 375 -30.72 -0.65 8.36
C SER A 375 -30.24 0.78 8.65
N ARG A 376 -31.15 1.76 8.60
CA ARG A 376 -30.93 3.16 9.01
C ARG A 376 -29.59 3.73 8.52
N MET A 377 -29.18 3.36 7.32
CA MET A 377 -27.86 3.64 6.78
C MET A 377 -27.69 5.11 6.43
N SER A 378 -28.81 5.81 6.20
CA SER A 378 -28.89 7.27 6.20
C SER A 378 -28.42 7.91 7.51
N ASP A 379 -28.66 7.29 8.68
CA ASP A 379 -28.12 7.76 9.97
C ASP A 379 -26.62 7.49 10.07
N PHE A 380 -26.18 6.30 9.67
CA PHE A 380 -24.77 5.92 9.67
C PHE A 380 -23.93 6.69 8.66
N PHE A 381 -24.52 7.19 7.58
CA PHE A 381 -23.85 8.15 6.71
C PHE A 381 -23.38 9.37 7.50
N VAL A 382 -24.20 9.88 8.42
CA VAL A 382 -23.84 11.06 9.22
C VAL A 382 -22.72 10.71 10.20
N VAL A 383 -22.90 9.68 11.01
CA VAL A 383 -21.96 9.40 12.10
C VAL A 383 -20.67 8.73 11.64
N GLN A 384 -20.67 8.00 10.51
CA GLN A 384 -19.49 7.31 10.00
C GLN A 384 -18.78 8.06 8.87
N ILE A 385 -19.51 8.77 7.99
CA ILE A 385 -18.92 9.45 6.82
C ILE A 385 -18.80 10.95 7.09
N LEU A 386 -19.89 11.63 7.44
CA LEU A 386 -19.88 13.09 7.61
C LEU A 386 -19.01 13.53 8.79
N GLN A 387 -19.16 12.92 9.97
CA GLN A 387 -18.40 13.29 11.17
C GLN A 387 -16.90 12.96 11.02
N GLU A 388 -16.56 11.81 10.43
CA GLU A 388 -15.17 11.46 10.14
C GLU A 388 -14.56 12.41 9.09
N SER A 389 -15.37 12.84 8.10
CA SER A 389 -14.97 13.90 7.17
C SER A 389 -14.59 15.19 7.87
N LEU A 390 -15.44 15.66 8.81
CA LEU A 390 -15.18 16.87 9.59
C LEU A 390 -13.93 16.70 10.47
N TYR A 391 -13.71 15.52 11.06
CA TYR A 391 -12.50 15.26 11.83
C TYR A 391 -11.24 15.38 10.96
N LEU A 392 -11.19 14.66 9.84
CA LEU A 392 -10.02 14.63 8.94
C LEU A 392 -9.75 16.00 8.28
N ASP A 393 -10.80 16.74 7.93
CA ASP A 393 -10.67 18.11 7.40
C ASP A 393 -10.21 19.10 8.48
N GLY A 394 -10.62 18.89 9.74
CA GLY A 394 -10.14 19.67 10.89
C GLY A 394 -8.65 19.46 11.21
N GLN A 395 -8.09 18.28 10.91
CA GLN A 395 -6.67 17.96 11.08
C GLN A 395 -5.78 18.42 9.91
N GLY A 396 -6.36 19.00 8.84
CA GLY A 396 -5.62 19.38 7.64
C GLY A 396 -5.20 18.21 6.74
N ILE A 397 -5.77 17.02 6.96
CA ILE A 397 -5.49 15.81 6.16
C ILE A 397 -6.26 15.87 4.81
N MET A 398 -7.47 16.44 4.81
CA MET A 398 -8.30 16.54 3.62
C MET A 398 -7.81 17.63 2.66
N LYS A 399 -7.76 17.30 1.38
CA LYS A 399 -7.52 18.26 0.29
C LYS A 399 -8.85 18.86 -0.18
N PRO A 400 -8.83 20.05 -0.82
CA PRO A 400 -10.01 20.56 -1.53
C PRO A 400 -10.45 19.58 -2.63
N LEU A 401 -11.77 19.49 -2.88
CA LEU A 401 -12.31 18.63 -3.94
C LEU A 401 -11.87 19.07 -5.34
N THR A 402 -11.63 20.37 -5.51
CA THR A 402 -11.11 20.99 -6.73
C THR A 402 -9.89 21.85 -6.40
N PRO A 403 -8.68 21.28 -6.34
CA PRO A 403 -7.48 22.04 -6.02
C PRO A 403 -7.14 23.07 -7.10
N TRP A 404 -6.57 24.22 -6.69
CA TRP A 404 -6.25 25.35 -7.59
C TRP A 404 -5.12 25.06 -8.58
N LYS A 405 -4.16 24.18 -8.23
CA LYS A 405 -3.12 23.74 -9.16
C LYS A 405 -3.73 22.79 -10.18
N ARG A 406 -3.56 23.10 -11.47
CA ARG A 406 -3.91 22.18 -12.56
C ARG A 406 -3.17 20.87 -12.34
N THR A 407 -3.92 19.78 -12.18
CA THR A 407 -3.40 18.43 -12.10
C THR A 407 -2.71 18.11 -13.42
N GLY A 408 -1.38 18.27 -13.46
CA GLY A 408 -0.58 18.06 -14.67
C GLY A 408 0.09 16.69 -14.67
N ASN A 409 0.72 16.32 -13.56
CA ASN A 409 1.55 15.12 -13.48
C ASN A 409 0.77 13.89 -12.95
N ILE A 410 1.19 12.68 -13.34
CA ILE A 410 0.61 11.38 -12.96
C ILE A 410 0.56 11.18 -11.44
N SER A 411 1.58 11.64 -10.71
CA SER A 411 1.60 11.63 -9.23
C SER A 411 0.39 12.37 -8.65
N ASP A 412 0.03 13.52 -9.24
CA ASP A 412 -1.11 14.30 -8.78
C ASP A 412 -2.42 13.56 -9.06
N ILE A 413 -2.56 12.93 -10.23
CA ILE A 413 -3.74 12.12 -10.62
C ILE A 413 -3.93 10.94 -9.67
N ASN A 414 -2.86 10.21 -9.31
CA ASN A 414 -2.96 9.11 -8.36
C ASN A 414 -3.28 9.61 -6.94
N SER A 415 -2.76 10.79 -6.56
CA SER A 415 -3.06 11.42 -5.27
C SER A 415 -4.48 11.99 -5.15
N ILE A 416 -5.21 12.10 -6.27
CA ILE A 416 -6.59 12.60 -6.31
C ILE A 416 -7.58 11.56 -5.75
N PHE A 417 -7.32 10.26 -5.87
CA PHE A 417 -8.11 9.17 -5.28
C PHE A 417 -7.87 9.05 -3.77
N SER A 418 -7.91 10.20 -3.08
CA SER A 418 -7.72 10.37 -1.65
C SER A 418 -9.05 10.30 -0.91
N PHE A 419 -8.99 10.27 0.43
CA PHE A 419 -10.16 10.33 1.32
C PHE A 419 -11.15 11.44 0.95
N SER A 420 -10.70 12.55 0.37
CA SER A 420 -11.56 13.66 -0.01
C SER A 420 -12.65 13.26 -1.02
N TYR A 421 -12.37 12.35 -1.95
CA TYR A 421 -13.35 11.90 -2.96
C TYR A 421 -14.35 10.89 -2.40
N TYR A 422 -13.93 10.06 -1.45
CA TYR A 422 -14.78 9.00 -0.90
C TYR A 422 -15.56 9.41 0.35
N ILE A 423 -15.14 10.48 1.04
CA ILE A 423 -15.72 10.89 2.32
C ILE A 423 -16.24 12.34 2.23
N LYS A 424 -15.43 13.32 1.82
CA LYS A 424 -15.84 14.74 1.74
C LYS A 424 -16.83 15.00 0.60
N ALA A 425 -16.61 14.43 -0.58
CA ALA A 425 -17.53 14.63 -1.72
C ALA A 425 -18.96 14.14 -1.46
N PRO A 426 -19.20 12.90 -0.98
CA PRO A 426 -20.54 12.48 -0.59
C PRO A 426 -21.17 13.38 0.48
N ALA A 427 -20.40 13.77 1.50
CA ALA A 427 -20.86 14.64 2.58
C ALA A 427 -21.39 15.99 2.06
N ILE A 428 -20.65 16.63 1.15
CA ILE A 428 -21.06 17.87 0.50
C ILE A 428 -22.28 17.67 -0.41
N LEU A 429 -22.35 16.58 -1.16
CA LEU A 429 -23.49 16.30 -2.04
C LEU A 429 -24.77 15.96 -1.26
N ARG A 430 -24.67 15.32 -0.08
CA ARG A 430 -25.82 15.16 0.82
C ARG A 430 -26.35 16.50 1.30
N MET A 431 -25.47 17.46 1.60
CA MET A 431 -25.92 18.83 1.91
C MET A 431 -26.66 19.46 0.73
N VAL A 432 -26.16 19.29 -0.51
CA VAL A 432 -26.87 19.76 -1.71
C VAL A 432 -28.23 19.09 -1.87
N LEU A 433 -28.32 17.77 -1.64
CA LEU A 433 -29.57 17.01 -1.66
C LEU A 433 -30.63 17.64 -0.73
N HIS A 434 -30.24 18.01 0.49
CA HIS A 434 -31.12 18.69 1.45
C HIS A 434 -31.48 20.13 1.05
N ILE A 435 -30.61 20.83 0.30
CA ILE A 435 -30.92 22.17 -0.22
C ILE A 435 -31.96 22.12 -1.33
N VAL A 436 -31.83 21.19 -2.27
CA VAL A 436 -32.61 21.18 -3.51
C VAL A 436 -33.81 20.23 -3.45
N GLY A 437 -33.81 19.28 -2.52
CA GLY A 437 -34.80 18.20 -2.42
C GLY A 437 -34.48 17.02 -3.32
N GLU A 438 -34.95 15.83 -2.92
CA GLU A 438 -34.61 14.59 -3.62
C GLU A 438 -35.05 14.57 -5.08
N GLN A 439 -36.26 15.05 -5.37
CA GLN A 439 -36.80 15.03 -6.72
C GLN A 439 -35.94 15.84 -7.70
N VAL A 440 -35.48 17.03 -7.27
CA VAL A 440 -34.62 17.89 -8.08
C VAL A 440 -33.22 17.28 -8.24
N PHE A 441 -32.65 16.76 -7.16
CA PHE A 441 -31.28 16.22 -7.17
C PHE A 441 -31.16 15.00 -8.11
N TRP A 442 -32.13 14.09 -8.06
CA TRP A 442 -32.08 12.84 -8.83
C TRP A 442 -32.56 12.98 -10.27
N ASN A 443 -33.39 13.98 -10.58
CA ASN A 443 -33.81 14.29 -11.95
C ASN A 443 -32.77 15.10 -12.74
N ALA A 444 -31.71 15.57 -12.09
CA ALA A 444 -30.64 16.33 -12.73
C ALA A 444 -29.75 15.44 -13.63
N THR A 445 -30.24 15.10 -14.82
CA THR A 445 -29.54 14.28 -15.83
C THR A 445 -28.97 15.19 -16.94
N SER A 446 -27.72 15.64 -16.82
CA SER A 446 -27.06 16.32 -17.96
C SER A 446 -25.54 16.21 -17.96
N LYS A 447 -24.93 16.57 -19.10
CA LYS A 447 -23.47 16.71 -19.28
C LYS A 447 -22.81 17.66 -18.27
N ASP A 448 -23.58 18.60 -17.71
CA ASP A 448 -23.18 19.44 -16.58
C ASP A 448 -24.21 19.30 -15.45
N PHE A 449 -23.82 18.55 -14.42
CA PHE A 449 -24.65 18.29 -13.24
C PHE A 449 -25.16 19.57 -12.60
N TRP A 450 -24.33 20.62 -12.48
CA TRP A 450 -24.73 21.84 -11.78
C TRP A 450 -25.76 22.64 -12.57
N ALA A 451 -25.61 22.69 -13.90
CA ALA A 451 -26.61 23.30 -14.77
C ALA A 451 -27.92 22.51 -14.75
N ALA A 452 -27.84 21.17 -14.69
CA ALA A 452 -29.01 20.30 -14.60
C ALA A 452 -29.78 20.52 -13.29
N VAL A 453 -29.08 20.49 -12.15
CA VAL A 453 -29.69 20.75 -10.83
C VAL A 453 -30.28 22.16 -10.80
N GLN A 454 -29.60 23.18 -11.34
CA GLN A 454 -30.14 24.54 -11.39
C GLN A 454 -31.40 24.64 -12.25
N THR A 455 -31.45 23.93 -13.39
CA THR A 455 -32.61 23.91 -14.29
C THR A 455 -33.79 23.21 -13.63
N ALA A 456 -33.58 22.00 -13.12
CA ALA A 456 -34.60 21.23 -12.40
C ALA A 456 -35.10 21.99 -11.15
N TYR A 457 -34.21 22.70 -10.47
CA TYR A 457 -34.59 23.58 -9.35
C TYR A 457 -35.46 24.71 -9.85
N ASN A 458 -35.09 25.43 -10.92
CA ASN A 458 -35.90 26.54 -11.45
C ASN A 458 -37.30 26.10 -11.92
N GLU A 459 -37.41 24.91 -12.51
CA GLU A 459 -38.70 24.33 -12.95
C GLU A 459 -39.58 23.96 -11.76
N THR A 460 -39.01 23.39 -10.70
CA THR A 460 -39.75 22.96 -9.50
C THR A 460 -40.04 24.12 -8.54
N SER A 461 -39.12 25.09 -8.45
CA SER A 461 -39.17 26.26 -7.57
C SER A 461 -39.91 27.47 -8.17
N ALA A 462 -40.50 27.36 -9.36
CA ALA A 462 -41.43 28.37 -9.87
C ALA A 462 -42.62 28.62 -8.89
N LEU A 463 -42.82 27.73 -7.91
CA LEU A 463 -43.78 27.82 -6.81
C LEU A 463 -43.22 28.46 -5.50
N ILE A 464 -41.90 28.68 -5.37
CA ILE A 464 -41.22 29.17 -4.15
C ILE A 464 -40.39 30.43 -4.47
N SER A 465 -40.61 31.51 -3.72
CA SER A 465 -40.20 32.89 -4.05
C SER A 465 -38.70 33.22 -4.08
N SER A 466 -37.77 32.28 -3.85
CA SER A 466 -36.33 32.57 -3.80
C SER A 466 -35.55 31.95 -4.96
N LYS A 467 -35.11 32.77 -5.93
CA LYS A 467 -34.14 32.37 -6.96
C LYS A 467 -32.77 32.15 -6.33
N ILE A 468 -32.41 30.89 -6.09
CA ILE A 468 -31.11 30.50 -5.52
C ILE A 468 -30.15 30.03 -6.61
N ASN A 469 -28.89 30.52 -6.58
CA ASN A 469 -27.83 30.03 -7.46
C ASN A 469 -26.98 28.96 -6.74
N ILE A 470 -27.23 27.69 -7.10
CA ILE A 470 -26.61 26.51 -6.48
C ILE A 470 -25.11 26.46 -6.75
N THR A 471 -24.70 26.85 -7.96
CA THR A 471 -23.28 26.87 -8.35
C THR A 471 -22.46 27.81 -7.48
N GLN A 472 -23.02 28.96 -7.11
CA GLN A 472 -22.35 29.91 -6.21
C GLN A 472 -22.37 29.44 -4.74
N ILE A 473 -23.38 28.68 -4.32
CA ILE A 473 -23.40 28.10 -2.96
C ILE A 473 -22.30 27.06 -2.83
N ILE A 474 -22.18 26.15 -3.79
CA ILE A 474 -21.26 25.00 -3.72
C ILE A 474 -19.78 25.39 -3.93
N TYR A 475 -19.54 26.52 -4.60
CA TYR A 475 -18.19 26.97 -4.97
C TYR A 475 -17.17 26.98 -3.82
N PRO A 476 -17.42 27.61 -2.64
CA PRO A 476 -16.48 27.58 -1.52
C PRO A 476 -16.26 26.14 -1.00
N TRP A 477 -17.32 25.33 -0.92
CA TRP A 477 -17.26 23.94 -0.42
C TRP A 477 -16.41 22.99 -1.26
N ARG A 478 -16.27 23.26 -2.56
CA ARG A 478 -15.41 22.46 -3.45
C ARG A 478 -13.98 22.98 -3.56
N THR A 479 -13.75 24.28 -3.34
CA THR A 479 -12.44 24.94 -3.61
C THR A 479 -11.61 25.17 -2.36
N GLN A 480 -12.22 25.25 -1.18
CA GLN A 480 -11.55 25.55 0.08
C GLN A 480 -11.30 24.26 0.90
N SER A 481 -10.18 24.25 1.63
CA SER A 481 -9.94 23.30 2.71
C SER A 481 -10.71 23.74 3.96
N HIS A 482 -10.98 22.81 4.87
CA HIS A 482 -11.77 23.06 6.09
C HIS A 482 -13.25 23.36 5.83
N TYR A 483 -13.96 23.69 6.92
CA TYR A 483 -15.39 23.93 7.00
C TYR A 483 -15.67 25.12 7.95
N PRO A 484 -16.82 25.81 7.80
CA PRO A 484 -17.17 26.90 8.69
C PRO A 484 -17.58 26.40 10.08
N ILE A 485 -17.34 27.24 11.09
CA ILE A 485 -17.79 27.04 12.47
C ILE A 485 -18.73 28.18 12.84
N LEU A 486 -19.96 27.82 13.25
CA LEU A 486 -20.95 28.77 13.73
C LEU A 486 -20.90 28.86 15.26
N ASN A 487 -20.72 30.06 15.80
CA ASN A 487 -20.82 30.34 17.23
C ASN A 487 -22.21 30.93 17.54
N VAL A 488 -22.88 30.36 18.53
CA VAL A 488 -24.21 30.78 18.99
C VAL A 488 -24.12 31.33 20.40
N THR A 489 -24.58 32.55 20.60
CA THR A 489 -24.58 33.23 21.90
C THR A 489 -25.95 33.82 22.22
N CYS A 490 -26.34 33.88 23.48
CA CYS A 490 -27.57 34.57 23.89
C CYS A 490 -27.35 36.08 24.10
N ASP A 491 -28.15 36.92 23.46
CA ASP A 491 -28.26 38.34 23.79
C ASP A 491 -29.27 38.53 24.93
N LYS A 492 -28.75 38.89 26.11
CA LYS A 492 -29.56 39.14 27.31
C LYS A 492 -30.42 40.40 27.21
N ASN A 493 -30.07 41.33 26.31
CA ASN A 493 -30.79 42.60 26.16
C ASN A 493 -31.89 42.50 25.10
N GLU A 494 -31.64 41.80 24.00
CA GLU A 494 -32.57 41.71 22.85
C GLU A 494 -33.47 40.46 22.89
N ASN A 495 -33.36 39.59 23.93
CA ASN A 495 -34.00 38.27 23.96
C ASN A 495 -33.83 37.56 22.60
N SER A 496 -32.60 37.43 22.12
CA SER A 496 -32.32 36.81 20.82
C SER A 496 -31.08 35.91 20.87
N PHE A 497 -31.08 34.83 20.09
CA PHE A 497 -29.88 34.06 19.80
C PHE A 497 -29.12 34.77 18.68
N ILE A 498 -27.86 35.10 18.93
CA ILE A 498 -26.94 35.67 17.96
C ILE A 498 -26.08 34.55 17.39
N ILE A 499 -26.09 34.39 16.07
CA ILE A 499 -25.24 33.43 15.34
C ILE A 499 -24.15 34.21 14.59
N ARG A 500 -22.90 33.81 14.77
CA ARG A 500 -21.72 34.39 14.12
C ARG A 500 -20.84 33.32 13.49
N LEU A 501 -20.22 33.65 12.37
CA LEU A 501 -19.17 32.83 11.77
C LEU A 501 -17.83 33.12 12.47
N LYS A 502 -17.12 32.08 12.93
CA LYS A 502 -15.86 32.25 13.68
C LYS A 502 -14.76 32.98 12.88
N ASN A 503 -14.62 32.65 11.59
CA ASN A 503 -13.64 33.24 10.68
C ASN A 503 -14.34 33.86 9.46
N PRO A 504 -14.76 35.13 9.51
CA PRO A 504 -15.53 35.78 8.45
C PRO A 504 -14.74 36.11 7.17
N SER A 505 -13.43 35.85 7.15
CA SER A 505 -12.58 36.01 5.95
C SER A 505 -12.96 35.04 4.82
N GLU A 506 -13.72 33.99 5.12
CA GLU A 506 -14.14 32.97 4.18
C GLU A 506 -15.58 33.22 3.70
N THR A 507 -15.78 33.29 2.38
CA THR A 507 -17.09 33.57 1.76
C THR A 507 -17.99 32.31 1.72
N TRP A 508 -18.37 31.78 2.88
CA TRP A 508 -19.29 30.65 2.98
C TRP A 508 -20.74 31.08 2.79
N ARG A 509 -21.48 30.31 1.97
CA ARG A 509 -22.95 30.37 1.91
C ARG A 509 -23.49 29.12 2.60
N ILE A 510 -24.08 29.31 3.78
CA ILE A 510 -24.40 28.22 4.71
C ILE A 510 -25.90 27.96 4.70
N PRO A 511 -26.37 26.72 4.38
CA PRO A 511 -27.76 26.34 4.53
C PRO A 511 -28.07 26.16 6.02
N LEU A 512 -28.78 27.11 6.62
CA LEU A 512 -29.04 27.14 8.05
C LEU A 512 -30.37 26.45 8.36
N THR A 513 -30.32 25.46 9.24
CA THR A 513 -31.47 24.80 9.86
C THR A 513 -31.36 24.93 11.38
N TYR A 514 -32.48 25.13 12.07
CA TYR A 514 -32.49 25.23 13.52
C TYR A 514 -33.85 24.83 14.12
N THR A 515 -33.82 24.42 15.38
CA THR A 515 -34.99 24.08 16.19
C THR A 515 -34.82 24.63 17.60
N ARG A 516 -35.92 24.77 18.33
CA ARG A 516 -35.95 25.33 19.69
C ARG A 516 -36.78 24.44 20.60
N GLN A 517 -36.54 24.47 21.91
CA GLN A 517 -37.29 23.67 22.88
C GLN A 517 -38.80 23.99 22.83
N SER A 518 -39.15 25.26 22.65
CA SER A 518 -40.54 25.72 22.57
C SER A 518 -41.30 25.25 21.31
N LYS A 519 -40.58 24.96 20.22
CA LYS A 519 -41.15 24.52 18.94
C LYS A 519 -40.22 23.51 18.28
N ILE A 520 -40.22 22.30 18.82
CA ILE A 520 -39.36 21.23 18.35
C ILE A 520 -39.84 20.76 16.97
N ASN A 521 -39.03 21.03 15.94
CA ASN A 521 -39.15 20.44 14.61
C ASN A 521 -37.75 20.11 14.07
N PHE A 522 -37.53 18.87 13.63
CA PHE A 522 -36.26 18.39 13.08
C PHE A 522 -36.28 18.21 11.55
N ASP A 523 -37.19 18.90 10.86
CA ASP A 523 -37.19 19.04 9.40
C ASP A 523 -35.86 19.66 8.91
N THR A 524 -35.32 19.08 7.85
CA THR A 524 -34.01 19.43 7.28
C THR A 524 -34.10 20.46 6.17
N SER A 525 -35.32 20.82 5.75
CA SER A 525 -35.57 21.89 4.79
C SER A 525 -34.91 23.19 5.28
N PRO A 526 -33.97 23.80 4.52
CA PRO A 526 -33.24 24.97 4.99
C PRO A 526 -34.19 26.12 5.31
N ALA A 527 -34.14 26.64 6.54
CA ALA A 527 -34.94 27.80 6.93
C ALA A 527 -34.47 29.06 6.17
N SER A 528 -33.18 29.13 5.85
CA SER A 528 -32.59 30.16 4.98
C SER A 528 -31.19 29.74 4.51
N ILE A 529 -30.73 30.33 3.40
CA ILE A 529 -29.33 30.23 2.97
C ILE A 529 -28.65 31.55 3.33
N VAL A 530 -27.75 31.50 4.32
CA VAL A 530 -27.18 32.70 4.93
C VAL A 530 -25.77 32.92 4.41
N THR A 531 -25.50 34.15 3.97
CA THR A 531 -24.14 34.64 3.75
C THR A 531 -23.78 35.52 4.93
N PHE A 532 -22.94 35.03 5.84
CA PHE A 532 -22.57 35.77 7.05
C PHE A 532 -21.59 36.89 6.69
N LYS A 533 -22.07 38.14 6.76
CA LYS A 533 -21.20 39.34 6.75
C LYS A 533 -20.85 39.81 8.17
N ASP A 534 -21.81 39.72 9.11
CA ASP A 534 -21.63 40.13 10.53
C ASP A 534 -22.30 39.15 11.52
N LYS A 535 -23.62 39.23 11.71
CA LYS A 535 -24.40 38.42 12.67
C LYS A 535 -25.81 38.13 12.16
N LEU A 536 -26.39 37.01 12.59
CA LEU A 536 -27.82 36.69 12.40
C LEU A 536 -28.49 36.62 13.76
N ASN A 537 -29.59 37.36 13.94
CA ASN A 537 -30.38 37.37 15.18
C ASN A 537 -31.65 36.51 15.01
N ILE A 538 -31.89 35.62 15.96
CA ILE A 538 -33.08 34.77 16.03
C ILE A 538 -33.85 35.09 17.32
N PRO A 539 -35.10 35.59 17.28
CA PRO A 539 -35.85 35.94 18.48
C PRO A 539 -36.06 34.75 19.42
N VAL A 540 -35.85 34.94 20.72
CA VAL A 540 -36.05 33.96 21.79
C VAL A 540 -37.45 34.14 22.38
N PRO A 541 -38.35 33.14 22.27
CA PRO A 541 -39.71 33.25 22.81
C PRO A 541 -39.75 33.15 24.34
N LEU A 542 -38.82 32.42 24.95
CA LEU A 542 -38.78 32.10 26.38
C LEU A 542 -37.36 32.22 26.94
N LYS A 543 -37.21 32.83 28.12
CA LYS A 543 -35.92 33.15 28.75
C LYS A 543 -35.00 31.93 28.95
N ASP A 544 -35.58 30.74 29.09
CA ASP A 544 -34.87 29.48 29.38
C ASP A 544 -34.83 28.49 28.18
N ASP A 545 -35.22 28.95 26.98
CA ASP A 545 -35.21 28.11 25.76
C ASP A 545 -33.77 27.72 25.35
N TRP A 546 -33.60 26.54 24.75
CA TRP A 546 -32.37 26.16 24.05
C TRP A 546 -32.60 26.18 22.54
N ILE A 547 -31.51 26.32 21.77
CA ILE A 547 -31.53 26.25 20.31
C ILE A 547 -30.51 25.22 19.84
N ILE A 548 -30.89 24.41 18.85
CA ILE A 548 -30.00 23.47 18.18
C ILE A 548 -29.99 23.84 16.69
N LEU A 549 -28.80 24.04 16.12
CA LEU A 549 -28.58 24.29 14.70
C LEU A 549 -28.12 23.02 13.98
N ASN A 550 -28.16 23.05 12.65
CA ASN A 550 -27.75 21.97 11.77
C ASN A 550 -28.56 20.68 12.02
N LEU A 551 -29.88 20.78 11.83
CA LEU A 551 -30.82 19.68 12.04
C LEU A 551 -30.40 18.45 11.24
N GLN A 552 -30.34 17.31 11.93
CA GLN A 552 -29.84 16.02 11.44
C GLN A 552 -28.44 16.07 10.80
N GLN A 553 -27.64 17.07 11.18
CA GLN A 553 -26.33 17.37 10.61
C GLN A 553 -26.40 17.41 9.07
N SER A 554 -27.43 18.04 8.50
CA SER A 554 -27.65 18.11 7.05
C SER A 554 -26.59 18.95 6.33
N GLY A 555 -26.00 19.93 7.02
CA GLY A 555 -24.92 20.77 6.53
C GLY A 555 -23.52 20.33 6.98
N TYR A 556 -22.52 20.63 6.16
CA TYR A 556 -21.11 20.31 6.41
C TYR A 556 -20.42 21.36 7.29
N TYR A 557 -20.88 21.56 8.52
CA TYR A 557 -20.32 22.55 9.44
C TYR A 557 -20.55 22.17 10.90
N ARG A 558 -19.72 22.72 11.79
CA ARG A 558 -19.83 22.53 13.24
C ARG A 558 -20.50 23.72 13.92
N VAL A 559 -21.17 23.46 15.03
CA VAL A 559 -21.84 24.51 15.82
C VAL A 559 -21.30 24.52 17.24
N ASN A 560 -20.77 25.66 17.66
CA ASN A 560 -20.40 25.92 19.04
C ASN A 560 -21.46 26.82 19.69
N TYR A 561 -21.80 26.51 20.94
CA TYR A 561 -22.72 27.32 21.74
C TYR A 561 -21.97 27.97 22.90
N ASP A 562 -22.53 29.03 23.48
CA ASP A 562 -22.04 29.53 24.76
C ASP A 562 -22.28 28.52 25.89
N THR A 563 -21.61 28.74 27.02
CA THR A 563 -21.70 27.85 28.19
C THR A 563 -23.13 27.70 28.72
N GLU A 564 -23.96 28.74 28.63
CA GLU A 564 -25.32 28.71 29.17
C GLU A 564 -26.22 27.83 28.30
N ILE A 565 -26.15 27.97 26.98
CA ILE A 565 -26.89 27.15 26.03
C ILE A 565 -26.42 25.69 26.09
N TRP A 566 -25.11 25.43 26.16
CA TRP A 566 -24.59 24.07 26.32
C TRP A 566 -25.17 23.38 27.56
N ARG A 567 -25.22 24.08 28.70
CA ARG A 567 -25.81 23.54 29.93
C ARG A 567 -27.31 23.28 29.81
N ARG A 568 -28.06 24.16 29.15
CA ARG A 568 -29.50 23.93 28.89
C ARG A 568 -29.72 22.67 28.05
N ILE A 569 -28.90 22.47 27.02
CA ILE A 569 -28.91 21.25 26.19
C ILE A 569 -28.57 20.02 27.05
N ALA A 570 -27.52 20.10 27.89
CA ALA A 570 -27.14 19.03 28.80
C ALA A 570 -28.27 18.66 29.78
N CYS A 571 -28.93 19.65 30.40
CA CYS A 571 -30.08 19.42 31.27
C CYS A 571 -31.23 18.73 30.53
N TYR A 572 -31.51 19.12 29.28
CA TYR A 572 -32.55 18.48 28.49
C TYR A 572 -32.20 17.04 28.11
N LEU A 573 -30.95 16.77 27.71
CA LEU A 573 -30.46 15.43 27.39
C LEU A 573 -30.50 14.49 28.60
N ASN A 574 -30.21 14.97 29.80
CA ASN A 574 -30.31 14.17 31.03
C ASN A 574 -31.74 14.00 31.55
N SER A 575 -32.75 14.57 30.87
CA SER A 575 -34.16 14.38 31.22
C SER A 575 -34.76 13.13 30.55
N LYS A 576 -35.97 12.72 30.96
CA LYS A 576 -36.72 11.64 30.28
C LYS A 576 -37.15 12.00 28.85
N ASN A 577 -37.11 13.29 28.49
CA ASN A 577 -37.57 13.81 27.21
C ASN A 577 -36.46 13.88 26.15
N TYR A 578 -35.26 13.35 26.41
CA TYR A 578 -34.11 13.44 25.51
C TYR A 578 -34.39 12.92 24.09
N LYS A 579 -35.27 11.92 23.96
CA LYS A 579 -35.70 11.35 22.66
C LYS A 579 -36.43 12.35 21.76
N ASN A 580 -36.92 13.46 22.30
CA ASN A 580 -37.48 14.54 21.49
C ASN A 580 -36.42 15.26 20.65
N ILE A 581 -35.14 15.22 21.04
CA ILE A 581 -34.03 15.65 20.18
C ILE A 581 -33.72 14.51 19.21
N HIS A 582 -33.71 14.79 17.90
CA HIS A 582 -33.41 13.77 16.89
C HIS A 582 -32.07 13.09 17.14
N VAL A 583 -32.00 11.76 16.93
CA VAL A 583 -30.82 10.92 17.22
C VAL A 583 -29.52 11.50 16.62
N LEU A 584 -29.58 11.98 15.38
CA LEU A 584 -28.44 12.58 14.68
C LEU A 584 -27.99 13.91 15.28
N ASN A 585 -28.88 14.70 15.87
CA ASN A 585 -28.48 15.90 16.60
C ASN A 585 -27.90 15.55 17.98
N ARG A 586 -28.40 14.49 18.65
CA ARG A 586 -27.76 13.97 19.87
C ARG A 586 -26.33 13.51 19.57
N ALA A 587 -26.14 12.79 18.46
CA ALA A 587 -24.82 12.40 17.96
C ALA A 587 -23.93 13.62 17.62
N GLN A 588 -24.47 14.60 16.87
CA GLN A 588 -23.76 15.84 16.53
C GLN A 588 -23.29 16.58 17.78
N ILE A 589 -24.13 16.70 18.81
CA ILE A 589 -23.79 17.40 20.06
C ILE A 589 -22.54 16.78 20.69
N ILE A 590 -22.43 15.45 20.75
CA ILE A 590 -21.27 14.77 21.31
C ILE A 590 -20.03 15.00 20.44
N ASP A 591 -20.14 14.85 19.11
CA ASP A 591 -19.02 15.05 18.18
C ASP A 591 -18.50 16.50 18.19
N ASP A 592 -19.39 17.49 18.16
CA ASP A 592 -19.06 18.91 18.26
C ASP A 592 -18.45 19.24 19.63
N ALA A 593 -19.05 18.77 20.73
CA ALA A 593 -18.54 19.00 22.08
C ALA A 593 -17.14 18.42 22.27
N PHE A 594 -16.87 17.23 21.74
CA PHE A 594 -15.53 16.64 21.78
C PHE A 594 -14.52 17.48 20.98
N TYR A 595 -14.85 17.87 19.75
CA TYR A 595 -14.00 18.74 18.93
C TYR A 595 -13.65 20.06 19.66
N PHE A 596 -14.64 20.72 20.25
CA PHE A 596 -14.41 21.98 20.99
C PHE A 596 -13.65 21.77 22.30
N THR A 597 -13.81 20.61 22.94
CA THR A 597 -13.01 20.24 24.12
C THR A 597 -11.54 20.04 23.75
N MET A 598 -11.26 19.27 22.70
CA MET A 598 -9.90 19.01 22.23
C MET A 598 -9.20 20.27 21.70
N THR A 599 -9.96 21.24 21.20
CA THR A 599 -9.43 22.56 20.77
C THR A 599 -9.45 23.62 21.89
N SER A 600 -9.71 23.23 23.14
CA SER A 600 -9.76 24.12 24.32
C SER A 600 -10.78 25.27 24.23
N GLN A 601 -11.85 25.09 23.46
CA GLN A 601 -12.96 26.03 23.31
C GLN A 601 -14.18 25.68 24.17
N LEU A 602 -14.26 24.43 24.65
CA LEU A 602 -15.27 23.95 25.59
C LEU A 602 -14.58 23.39 26.83
N ASN A 603 -15.14 23.66 28.02
CA ASN A 603 -14.64 23.07 29.25
C ASN A 603 -15.01 21.58 29.30
N VAL A 604 -14.04 20.73 29.65
CA VAL A 604 -14.20 19.28 29.82
C VAL A 604 -15.36 18.94 30.76
N SER A 605 -15.63 19.76 31.79
CA SER A 605 -16.77 19.52 32.69
C SER A 605 -18.11 19.55 31.95
N ILE A 606 -18.28 20.47 31.00
CA ILE A 606 -19.50 20.60 30.19
C ILE A 606 -19.62 19.42 29.23
N PHE A 607 -18.50 18.94 28.67
CA PHE A 607 -18.50 17.72 27.86
C PHE A 607 -19.08 16.53 28.65
N TRP A 608 -18.65 16.34 29.91
CA TRP A 608 -19.18 15.27 30.75
C TRP A 608 -20.64 15.47 31.15
N GLU A 609 -21.06 16.70 31.45
CA GLU A 609 -22.47 17.05 31.68
C GLU A 609 -23.33 16.67 30.45
N LEU A 610 -22.82 16.94 29.24
CA LEU A 610 -23.48 16.61 27.97
C LEU A 610 -23.52 15.11 27.69
N THR A 611 -22.47 14.34 27.99
CA THR A 611 -22.43 12.89 27.70
C THR A 611 -23.09 12.03 28.76
N SER A 612 -23.35 12.56 29.97
CA SER A 612 -23.93 11.80 31.09
C SER A 612 -25.23 11.05 30.73
N TYR A 613 -26.06 11.60 29.83
CA TYR A 613 -27.30 10.94 29.41
C TYR A 613 -27.08 9.64 28.62
N LEU A 614 -25.87 9.37 28.12
CA LEU A 614 -25.59 8.17 27.34
C LEU A 614 -25.92 6.88 28.11
N GLY A 615 -25.86 6.91 29.45
CA GLY A 615 -26.27 5.78 30.29
C GLY A 615 -27.76 5.37 30.14
N GLN A 616 -28.63 6.24 29.60
CA GLN A 616 -30.03 5.95 29.29
C GLN A 616 -30.33 5.89 27.77
N GLU A 617 -29.32 6.08 26.92
CA GLU A 617 -29.44 6.07 25.46
C GLU A 617 -29.30 4.65 24.90
N THR A 618 -30.23 4.24 24.05
CA THR A 618 -30.25 2.88 23.46
C THR A 618 -30.07 2.88 21.94
N GLU A 619 -29.99 4.04 21.29
CA GLU A 619 -29.75 4.12 19.84
C GLU A 619 -28.25 4.12 19.52
N TYR A 620 -27.80 3.16 18.71
CA TYR A 620 -26.39 3.00 18.35
C TYR A 620 -25.80 4.25 17.66
N ALA A 621 -26.56 4.92 16.79
CA ALA A 621 -26.11 6.13 16.10
C ALA A 621 -25.77 7.28 17.08
N ALA A 622 -26.50 7.43 18.19
CA ALA A 622 -26.21 8.45 19.20
C ALA A 622 -24.94 8.13 20.02
N TRP A 623 -24.67 6.85 20.25
CA TRP A 623 -23.47 6.37 20.94
C TRP A 623 -22.21 6.40 20.05
N TYR A 624 -22.37 6.32 18.73
CA TYR A 624 -21.26 6.20 17.79
C TYR A 624 -20.17 7.28 17.95
N PRO A 625 -20.49 8.58 18.11
CA PRO A 625 -19.46 9.60 18.35
C PRO A 625 -18.69 9.35 19.65
N MET A 626 -19.35 8.91 20.71
CA MET A 626 -18.67 8.58 21.97
C MET A 626 -17.74 7.37 21.80
N ILE A 627 -18.15 6.36 21.03
CA ILE A 627 -17.27 5.23 20.68
C ILE A 627 -16.03 5.74 19.93
N LYS A 628 -16.18 6.67 18.99
CA LYS A 628 -15.04 7.31 18.30
C LYS A 628 -14.18 8.15 19.23
N VAL A 629 -14.76 8.81 20.23
CA VAL A 629 -14.00 9.47 21.30
C VAL A 629 -13.15 8.45 22.04
N LEU A 630 -13.73 7.33 22.49
CA LEU A 630 -13.02 6.26 23.18
C LEU A 630 -11.88 5.67 22.33
N GLU A 631 -12.12 5.43 21.04
CA GLU A 631 -11.07 4.98 20.11
C GLU A 631 -9.93 5.99 20.02
N ARG A 632 -10.25 7.28 19.85
CA ARG A 632 -9.26 8.36 19.66
C ARG A 632 -8.41 8.60 20.91
N ILE A 633 -8.94 8.41 22.10
CA ILE A 633 -8.20 8.59 23.37
C ILE A 633 -7.75 7.27 24.00
N SER A 634 -7.95 6.15 23.30
CA SER A 634 -7.62 4.81 23.78
C SER A 634 -6.15 4.68 24.20
N TYR A 635 -5.25 5.44 23.55
CA TYR A 635 -3.83 5.48 23.88
C TYR A 635 -3.53 6.07 25.27
N ILE A 636 -4.45 6.85 25.85
CA ILE A 636 -4.32 7.45 27.18
C ILE A 636 -4.84 6.51 28.27
N LEU A 637 -5.80 5.63 27.95
CA LEU A 637 -6.44 4.74 28.93
C LEU A 637 -5.49 3.81 29.69
N PRO A 638 -4.38 3.32 29.11
CA PRO A 638 -3.47 2.45 29.87
C PRO A 638 -2.71 3.16 30.99
N PHE A 639 -2.62 4.50 30.98
CA PHE A 639 -1.93 5.28 32.01
C PHE A 639 -2.75 5.35 33.31
N PRO A 640 -2.34 4.71 34.41
CA PRO A 640 -3.21 4.44 35.55
C PRO A 640 -3.66 5.69 36.30
N ASN A 641 -2.79 6.68 36.52
CA ASN A 641 -3.13 7.85 37.35
C ASN A 641 -3.90 8.91 36.54
N GLU A 642 -3.49 9.13 35.29
CA GLU A 642 -3.96 10.21 34.44
C GLU A 642 -5.36 9.91 33.85
N SER A 643 -5.69 8.62 33.68
CA SER A 643 -6.95 8.20 33.07
C SER A 643 -8.03 7.79 34.07
N GLU A 644 -7.75 7.73 35.37
CA GLU A 644 -8.69 7.17 36.37
C GLU A 644 -10.04 7.88 36.34
N TYR A 645 -10.04 9.22 36.42
CA TYR A 645 -11.27 10.02 36.35
C TYR A 645 -12.06 9.75 35.05
N PHE A 646 -11.37 9.69 33.93
CA PHE A 646 -11.96 9.41 32.62
C PHE A 646 -12.61 8.03 32.57
N LYS A 647 -11.90 7.01 33.08
CA LYS A 647 -12.38 5.63 33.16
C LYS A 647 -13.63 5.52 34.02
N THR A 648 -13.64 6.14 35.20
CA THR A 648 -14.78 6.10 36.12
C THR A 648 -16.04 6.66 35.46
N MET A 649 -15.96 7.85 34.86
CA MET A 649 -17.12 8.50 34.24
C MET A 649 -17.73 7.68 33.10
N ILE A 650 -16.91 7.03 32.27
CA ILE A 650 -17.42 6.20 31.18
C ILE A 650 -17.93 4.86 31.68
N LEU A 651 -17.24 4.27 32.64
CA LEU A 651 -17.64 2.99 33.19
C LEU A 651 -19.02 3.09 33.86
N GLU A 652 -19.34 4.20 34.52
CA GLU A 652 -20.68 4.49 35.06
C GLU A 652 -21.74 4.52 33.94
N GLN A 653 -21.48 5.22 32.84
CA GLN A 653 -22.39 5.28 31.69
C GLN A 653 -22.59 3.90 31.05
N LEU A 654 -21.50 3.14 30.83
CA LEU A 654 -21.55 1.80 30.27
C LEU A 654 -22.28 0.81 31.18
N LYS A 655 -22.09 0.90 32.51
CA LYS A 655 -22.81 0.08 33.48
C LYS A 655 -24.31 0.36 33.45
N SER A 656 -24.70 1.63 33.38
CA SER A 656 -26.12 2.03 33.24
C SER A 656 -26.74 1.48 31.95
N LEU A 657 -26.01 1.62 30.82
CA LEU A 657 -26.44 1.08 29.54
C LEU A 657 -26.61 -0.44 29.59
N LEU A 658 -25.57 -1.15 30.05
CA LEU A 658 -25.55 -2.62 30.10
C LEU A 658 -26.52 -3.19 31.15
N GLY A 659 -26.90 -2.41 32.16
CA GLY A 659 -28.01 -2.74 33.05
C GLY A 659 -29.38 -2.69 32.35
N THR A 660 -29.49 -1.96 31.24
CA THR A 660 -30.73 -1.83 30.45
C THR A 660 -30.77 -2.82 29.30
N ILE A 661 -29.67 -2.97 28.54
CA ILE A 661 -29.62 -3.82 27.33
C ILE A 661 -29.10 -5.24 27.60
N GLU A 662 -28.63 -5.52 28.82
CA GLU A 662 -28.10 -6.81 29.27
C GLU A 662 -26.90 -7.36 28.47
N TYR A 663 -26.29 -8.45 28.96
CA TYR A 663 -25.14 -9.14 28.35
C TYR A 663 -25.54 -10.40 27.53
N SER A 664 -26.82 -10.50 27.12
CA SER A 664 -27.39 -11.69 26.49
C SER A 664 -27.23 -11.69 24.95
N ASP A 665 -27.01 -12.88 24.39
CA ASP A 665 -27.01 -13.14 22.93
C ASP A 665 -28.37 -13.67 22.44
N GLU A 666 -29.30 -13.98 23.36
CA GLU A 666 -30.58 -14.65 23.07
C GLU A 666 -31.73 -13.67 22.80
N SER A 667 -31.45 -12.38 22.75
CA SER A 667 -32.43 -11.34 22.49
C SER A 667 -32.82 -11.31 21.01
N ASN A 668 -34.12 -11.26 20.71
CA ASN A 668 -34.69 -11.09 19.36
C ASN A 668 -34.49 -9.64 18.84
N ASP A 669 -33.38 -9.02 19.22
CA ASP A 669 -33.10 -7.59 19.09
C ASP A 669 -32.81 -7.19 17.65
N ASP A 670 -33.05 -5.91 17.37
CA ASP A 670 -32.57 -5.29 16.14
C ASP A 670 -31.03 -5.30 16.09
N TYR A 671 -30.47 -5.46 14.89
CA TYR A 671 -29.02 -5.66 14.70
C TYR A 671 -28.20 -4.44 15.19
N LEU A 672 -28.78 -3.24 15.18
CA LEU A 672 -28.15 -2.04 15.72
C LEU A 672 -27.97 -2.10 17.24
N MET A 673 -28.94 -2.68 17.93
CA MET A 673 -28.84 -2.90 19.38
C MET A 673 -27.76 -3.93 19.69
N GLU A 674 -27.63 -4.98 18.87
CA GLU A 674 -26.53 -5.93 18.98
C GLU A 674 -25.17 -5.25 18.79
N CYS A 675 -25.03 -4.36 17.80
CA CYS A 675 -23.80 -3.60 17.57
C CYS A 675 -23.45 -2.69 18.77
N LEU A 676 -24.44 -1.95 19.30
CA LEU A 676 -24.25 -1.13 20.49
C LEU A 676 -23.82 -1.97 21.69
N ARG A 677 -24.45 -3.12 21.91
CA ARG A 677 -24.11 -4.05 22.99
C ARG A 677 -22.68 -4.56 22.87
N GLN A 678 -22.27 -5.00 21.68
CA GLN A 678 -20.91 -5.49 21.44
C GLN A 678 -19.86 -4.41 21.72
N GLU A 679 -20.07 -3.17 21.27
CA GLU A 679 -19.17 -2.05 21.56
C GLU A 679 -19.17 -1.67 23.05
N ALA A 680 -20.34 -1.59 23.69
CA ALA A 680 -20.45 -1.27 25.11
C ALA A 680 -19.71 -2.29 25.99
N VAL A 681 -19.89 -3.59 25.70
CA VAL A 681 -19.22 -4.68 26.41
C VAL A 681 -17.71 -4.67 26.14
N LYS A 682 -17.28 -4.46 24.89
CA LYS A 682 -15.87 -4.30 24.53
C LYS A 682 -15.21 -3.21 25.36
N TRP A 683 -15.81 -2.01 25.41
CA TRP A 683 -15.26 -0.88 26.16
C TRP A 683 -15.31 -1.10 27.67
N ALA A 684 -16.38 -1.70 28.22
CA ALA A 684 -16.45 -2.04 29.64
C ALA A 684 -15.28 -2.96 30.06
N CYS A 685 -14.96 -3.96 29.24
CA CYS A 685 -13.83 -4.85 29.49
C CYS A 685 -12.46 -4.17 29.32
N VAL A 686 -12.29 -3.30 28.33
CA VAL A 686 -11.07 -2.48 28.16
C VAL A 686 -10.82 -1.61 29.40
N LEU A 687 -11.88 -1.07 30.00
CA LEU A 687 -11.86 -0.28 31.23
C LEU A 687 -11.77 -1.14 32.51
N ASN A 688 -11.48 -2.43 32.40
CA ASN A 688 -11.31 -3.39 33.50
C ASN A 688 -12.56 -3.66 34.36
N ASP A 689 -13.76 -3.57 33.79
CA ASP A 689 -14.98 -3.95 34.52
C ASP A 689 -14.98 -5.45 34.92
N SER A 690 -15.22 -5.73 36.20
CA SER A 690 -15.23 -7.09 36.74
C SER A 690 -16.42 -7.90 36.23
N SER A 691 -17.59 -7.28 36.11
CA SER A 691 -18.81 -7.95 35.63
C SER A 691 -18.65 -8.37 34.16
N CYS A 692 -18.05 -7.51 33.34
CA CYS A 692 -17.72 -7.82 31.95
C CYS A 692 -16.83 -9.08 31.82
N LYS A 693 -15.72 -9.14 32.57
CA LYS A 693 -14.80 -10.29 32.52
C LYS A 693 -15.41 -11.56 33.10
N THR A 694 -16.19 -11.45 34.18
CA THR A 694 -16.85 -12.59 34.83
C THR A 694 -17.91 -13.20 33.90
N THR A 695 -18.70 -12.37 33.22
CA THR A 695 -19.69 -12.83 32.24
C THR A 695 -19.02 -13.50 31.04
N ALA A 696 -17.89 -12.96 30.56
CA ALA A 696 -17.09 -13.60 29.51
C ALA A 696 -16.58 -14.98 29.95
N LEU A 697 -16.07 -15.12 31.18
CA LEU A 697 -15.64 -16.40 31.72
C LEU A 697 -16.80 -17.41 31.82
N ASN A 698 -17.97 -16.99 32.31
CA ASN A 698 -19.14 -17.85 32.42
C ASN A 698 -19.62 -18.35 31.04
N LYS A 699 -19.66 -17.47 30.02
CA LYS A 699 -19.98 -17.86 28.64
C LYS A 699 -18.94 -18.82 28.06
N LEU A 700 -17.65 -18.57 28.30
CA LEU A 700 -16.57 -19.46 27.87
C LEU A 700 -16.68 -20.84 28.52
N GLN A 701 -16.98 -20.90 29.82
CA GLN A 701 -17.20 -22.17 30.52
C GLN A 701 -18.42 -22.91 29.98
N ARG A 702 -19.53 -22.20 29.72
CA ARG A 702 -20.73 -22.79 29.10
C ARG A 702 -20.40 -23.41 27.74
N GLN A 703 -19.61 -22.75 26.90
CA GLN A 703 -19.14 -23.29 25.61
C GLN A 703 -18.34 -24.58 25.74
N LEU A 704 -17.56 -24.72 26.83
CA LEU A 704 -16.74 -25.91 27.07
C LEU A 704 -17.56 -27.07 27.65
N THR A 705 -18.65 -26.79 28.37
CA THR A 705 -19.49 -27.81 29.03
C THR A 705 -20.70 -28.24 28.20
N ASP A 706 -21.27 -27.34 27.43
CA ASP A 706 -22.50 -27.56 26.64
C ASP A 706 -22.13 -27.69 25.16
N LEU A 707 -22.26 -28.91 24.62
CA LEU A 707 -21.96 -29.21 23.22
C LEU A 707 -22.92 -28.54 22.22
N VAL A 708 -24.08 -28.06 22.69
CA VAL A 708 -25.09 -27.39 21.86
C VAL A 708 -24.89 -25.88 21.87
N PHE A 709 -24.41 -25.31 22.98
CA PHE A 709 -24.15 -23.88 23.07
C PHE A 709 -22.98 -23.49 22.14
N ARG A 710 -23.23 -22.49 21.27
CA ARG A 710 -22.23 -21.92 20.38
C ARG A 710 -22.19 -20.41 20.52
N ILE A 711 -21.03 -19.88 20.91
CA ILE A 711 -20.77 -18.44 20.94
C ILE A 711 -20.84 -17.89 19.51
N SER A 712 -21.66 -16.86 19.33
CA SER A 712 -21.79 -16.17 18.06
C SER A 712 -20.47 -15.45 17.68
N PRO A 713 -20.17 -15.28 16.38
CA PRO A 713 -18.85 -14.83 15.94
C PRO A 713 -18.46 -13.46 16.48
N GLY A 714 -19.41 -12.51 16.53
CA GLY A 714 -19.20 -11.16 17.08
C GLY A 714 -18.78 -11.16 18.56
N TRP A 715 -19.12 -12.21 19.30
CA TRP A 715 -18.83 -12.35 20.72
C TRP A 715 -17.58 -13.22 20.99
N LYS A 716 -17.06 -13.98 20.01
CA LYS A 716 -15.91 -14.87 20.20
C LYS A 716 -14.68 -14.14 20.75
N LYS A 717 -14.25 -13.04 20.10
CA LYS A 717 -13.05 -12.30 20.53
C LYS A 717 -13.17 -11.80 21.97
N TRP A 718 -14.33 -11.25 22.32
CA TRP A 718 -14.58 -10.77 23.68
C TRP A 718 -14.63 -11.92 24.69
N THR A 719 -15.42 -12.97 24.43
CA THR A 719 -15.63 -14.10 25.34
C THR A 719 -14.33 -14.84 25.61
N TYR A 720 -13.61 -15.23 24.55
CA TYR A 720 -12.37 -15.99 24.69
C TYR A 720 -11.28 -15.14 25.34
N CYS A 721 -11.00 -13.94 24.83
CA CYS A 721 -9.88 -13.14 25.35
C CYS A 721 -10.12 -12.68 26.81
N ASN A 722 -11.28 -12.10 27.10
CA ASN A 722 -11.57 -11.59 28.45
C ASN A 722 -11.83 -12.73 29.44
N GLY A 723 -12.48 -13.82 29.03
CA GLY A 723 -12.64 -15.01 29.84
C GLY A 723 -11.29 -15.64 30.21
N LEU A 724 -10.40 -15.86 29.23
CA LEU A 724 -9.07 -16.40 29.45
C LEU A 724 -8.16 -15.50 30.29
N SER A 725 -8.40 -14.18 30.29
CA SER A 725 -7.61 -13.23 31.09
C SER A 725 -7.73 -13.44 32.60
N ILE A 726 -8.85 -14.01 33.06
CA ILE A 726 -9.13 -14.33 34.47
C ILE A 726 -9.35 -15.84 34.72
N ALA A 727 -9.22 -16.66 33.69
CA ALA A 727 -9.46 -18.10 33.77
C ALA A 727 -8.38 -18.82 34.60
N ASN A 728 -8.80 -19.90 35.26
CA ASN A 728 -7.88 -20.82 35.92
C ASN A 728 -7.19 -21.77 34.91
N LYS A 729 -6.19 -22.53 35.40
CA LYS A 729 -5.42 -23.46 34.59
C LYS A 729 -6.28 -24.52 33.90
N ALA A 730 -7.37 -24.98 34.52
CA ALA A 730 -8.24 -26.02 33.96
C ALA A 730 -8.96 -25.53 32.69
N VAL A 731 -9.61 -24.37 32.76
CA VAL A 731 -10.29 -23.74 31.60
C VAL A 731 -9.28 -23.45 30.48
N LEU A 732 -8.10 -22.93 30.81
CA LEU A 732 -7.04 -22.68 29.83
C LEU A 732 -6.59 -23.97 29.12
N THR A 733 -6.47 -25.08 29.86
CA THR A 733 -6.08 -26.38 29.29
C THR A 733 -7.12 -26.91 28.32
N SER A 734 -8.42 -26.82 28.67
CA SER A 734 -9.52 -27.22 27.80
C SER A 734 -9.56 -26.41 26.49
N VAL A 735 -9.34 -25.09 26.56
CA VAL A 735 -9.27 -24.24 25.36
C VAL A 735 -8.05 -24.58 24.50
N CYS A 736 -6.89 -24.88 25.09
CA CYS A 736 -5.72 -25.32 24.34
C CYS A 736 -5.95 -26.66 23.61
N GLN A 737 -6.64 -27.61 24.23
CA GLN A 737 -7.00 -28.89 23.61
C GLN A 737 -7.98 -28.69 22.45
N MET A 738 -8.98 -27.83 22.62
CA MET A 738 -9.90 -27.45 21.55
C MET A 738 -9.14 -26.81 20.37
N TYR A 739 -8.19 -25.91 20.67
CA TYR A 739 -7.34 -25.29 19.67
C TYR A 739 -6.49 -26.30 18.89
N MET A 740 -5.87 -27.27 19.57
CA MET A 740 -5.10 -28.33 18.91
C MET A 740 -5.97 -29.15 17.97
N TYR A 741 -7.20 -29.47 18.36
CA TYR A 741 -8.14 -30.19 17.52
C TYR A 741 -8.51 -29.37 16.26
N GLU A 742 -8.83 -28.09 16.42
CA GLU A 742 -9.15 -27.18 15.30
C GLU A 742 -7.95 -26.97 14.34
N THR A 743 -6.73 -26.83 14.87
CA THR A 743 -5.53 -26.63 14.05
C THR A 743 -5.08 -27.89 13.31
N LEU A 744 -5.15 -29.07 13.95
CA LEU A 744 -4.75 -30.33 13.34
C LEU A 744 -5.77 -30.84 12.31
N PHE A 745 -7.07 -30.60 12.52
CA PHE A 745 -8.13 -31.19 11.69
C PHE A 745 -8.93 -30.20 10.83
N GLN A 746 -9.05 -28.92 11.22
CA GLN A 746 -9.94 -27.94 10.55
C GLN A 746 -9.23 -26.73 9.92
N ARG A 747 -7.90 -26.59 10.03
CA ARG A 747 -7.09 -25.50 9.45
C ARG A 747 -7.50 -24.07 9.88
N GLU A 748 -8.17 -23.89 11.01
CA GLU A 748 -8.45 -22.56 11.55
C GLU A 748 -7.27 -22.06 12.40
N ARG A 749 -6.72 -20.88 12.08
CA ARG A 749 -5.49 -20.33 12.72
C ARG A 749 -5.72 -19.08 13.60
N LYS A 750 -6.95 -18.58 13.71
CA LYS A 750 -7.26 -17.32 14.44
C LYS A 750 -7.18 -17.45 15.98
N SER A 751 -7.09 -18.66 16.53
CA SER A 751 -7.19 -18.87 17.99
C SER A 751 -5.90 -18.60 18.78
N LEU A 752 -4.77 -18.27 18.12
CA LEU A 752 -3.52 -17.83 18.78
C LEU A 752 -3.65 -16.50 19.50
N GLU A 753 -4.41 -15.56 18.95
CA GLU A 753 -4.66 -14.24 19.56
C GLU A 753 -5.34 -14.38 20.93
N PHE A 754 -6.26 -15.34 21.05
CA PHE A 754 -7.02 -15.56 22.28
C PHE A 754 -6.17 -16.18 23.39
N LEU A 755 -5.30 -17.13 23.06
CA LEU A 755 -4.39 -17.75 24.03
C LEU A 755 -3.43 -16.72 24.65
N ALA A 756 -2.96 -15.76 23.84
CA ALA A 756 -2.12 -14.66 24.32
C ALA A 756 -2.83 -13.74 25.33
N CYS A 757 -4.16 -13.79 25.48
CA CYS A 757 -4.87 -13.01 26.49
C CYS A 757 -4.69 -13.53 27.93
N SER A 758 -4.26 -14.78 28.11
CA SER A 758 -4.00 -15.34 29.44
C SER A 758 -2.57 -15.09 29.90
N LYS A 759 -2.41 -14.38 31.02
CA LYS A 759 -1.09 -14.19 31.67
C LYS A 759 -0.45 -15.54 32.05
N HIS A 760 -1.26 -16.49 32.51
CA HIS A 760 -0.80 -17.83 32.88
C HIS A 760 -0.33 -18.65 31.69
N PHE A 761 -0.88 -18.42 30.50
CA PHE A 761 -0.41 -19.07 29.28
C PHE A 761 1.02 -18.61 28.98
N TYR A 762 1.27 -17.31 28.88
CA TYR A 762 2.61 -16.80 28.57
C TYR A 762 3.67 -17.27 29.59
N ILE A 763 3.39 -17.07 30.89
CA ILE A 763 4.32 -17.40 31.98
C ILE A 763 4.57 -18.91 32.05
N ASN A 764 3.54 -19.75 32.09
CA ASN A 764 3.77 -21.20 32.27
C ASN A 764 4.34 -21.89 31.03
N PHE A 765 3.97 -21.46 29.82
CA PHE A 765 4.40 -22.12 28.57
C PHE A 765 5.83 -21.76 28.18
N ILE A 766 6.33 -20.58 28.58
CA ILE A 766 7.73 -20.17 28.37
C ILE A 766 8.63 -20.57 29.55
N MET A 767 8.12 -20.54 30.80
CA MET A 767 8.95 -20.80 32.00
C MET A 767 9.15 -22.28 32.36
N LYS A 768 8.23 -23.20 32.04
CA LYS A 768 8.30 -24.59 32.53
C LYS A 768 8.05 -25.59 31.41
N SER A 769 9.12 -25.97 30.71
CA SER A 769 9.13 -27.09 29.78
C SER A 769 9.12 -28.43 30.53
N GLU A 770 8.02 -28.75 31.21
CA GLU A 770 7.78 -30.12 31.67
C GLU A 770 6.41 -30.59 31.16
N ASP A 771 6.49 -31.56 30.25
CA ASP A 771 5.49 -32.56 29.86
C ASP A 771 4.06 -32.09 29.53
N TYR A 772 3.85 -31.75 28.26
CA TYR A 772 2.71 -32.15 27.37
C TYR A 772 2.53 -31.20 26.17
N ASN A 773 3.15 -30.01 26.22
CA ASN A 773 2.73 -28.85 25.42
C ASN A 773 3.78 -28.30 24.44
N GLU A 774 4.92 -28.98 24.31
CA GLU A 774 6.03 -28.57 23.43
C GLU A 774 5.61 -28.46 21.94
N THR A 775 4.63 -29.26 21.51
CA THR A 775 4.14 -29.32 20.13
C THR A 775 3.49 -28.02 19.65
N ILE A 776 2.70 -27.33 20.50
CA ILE A 776 2.05 -26.06 20.12
C ILE A 776 3.09 -24.96 19.95
N PHE A 777 3.99 -24.80 20.92
CA PHE A 777 5.04 -23.77 20.87
C PHE A 777 6.00 -24.01 19.71
N LYS A 778 6.36 -25.28 19.46
CA LYS A 778 7.15 -25.68 18.31
C LYS A 778 6.44 -25.33 17.00
N THR A 779 5.14 -25.63 16.87
CA THR A 779 4.34 -25.27 15.68
C THR A 779 4.29 -23.76 15.46
N ILE A 780 4.15 -22.97 16.53
CA ILE A 780 4.18 -21.49 16.44
C ILE A 780 5.57 -20.99 16.02
N LYS A 781 6.64 -21.52 16.62
CA LYS A 781 8.02 -21.11 16.30
C LYS A 781 8.48 -21.55 14.91
N GLU A 782 8.00 -22.68 14.39
CA GLU A 782 8.31 -23.16 13.04
C GLU A 782 7.69 -22.27 11.95
N ASN A 783 6.62 -21.53 12.26
CA ASN A 783 6.04 -20.55 11.36
C ASN A 783 6.39 -19.11 11.80
N GLY A 784 7.37 -18.50 11.12
CA GLY A 784 7.86 -17.17 11.48
C GLY A 784 6.79 -16.07 11.55
N ILE A 785 5.72 -16.14 10.75
CA ILE A 785 4.61 -15.17 10.83
C ILE A 785 3.81 -15.34 12.13
N ASP A 786 3.53 -16.59 12.52
CA ASP A 786 2.77 -16.88 13.73
C ASP A 786 3.61 -16.57 14.97
N ASN A 787 4.93 -16.81 14.91
CA ASN A 787 5.87 -16.42 15.96
C ASN A 787 5.90 -14.89 16.19
N ILE A 788 5.93 -14.08 15.11
CA ILE A 788 5.88 -12.61 15.24
C ILE A 788 4.54 -12.14 15.82
N LYS A 789 3.42 -12.65 15.30
CA LYS A 789 2.08 -12.30 15.82
C LYS A 789 1.95 -12.68 17.28
N PHE A 790 2.43 -13.85 17.65
CA PHE A 790 2.41 -14.32 19.04
C PHE A 790 3.23 -13.41 19.94
N PHE A 791 4.45 -13.04 19.56
CA PHE A 791 5.26 -12.08 20.30
C PHE A 791 4.53 -10.75 20.50
N HIS A 792 4.02 -10.15 19.41
CA HIS A 792 3.31 -8.88 19.46
C HIS A 792 2.07 -8.93 20.37
N TYR A 793 1.22 -9.96 20.26
CA TYR A 793 0.04 -10.06 21.13
C TYR A 793 0.40 -10.18 22.61
N ASN A 794 1.48 -10.88 22.95
CA ASN A 794 1.92 -10.98 24.34
C ASN A 794 2.49 -9.66 24.86
N VAL A 795 3.31 -8.98 24.06
CA VAL A 795 3.81 -7.63 24.39
C VAL A 795 2.64 -6.68 24.60
N ALA A 796 1.72 -6.61 23.63
CA ALA A 796 0.59 -5.70 23.66
C ALA A 796 -0.35 -5.90 24.86
N LYS A 797 -0.49 -7.15 25.33
CA LYS A 797 -1.37 -7.48 26.47
C LYS A 797 -0.69 -7.38 27.83
N HIS A 798 0.58 -7.75 27.91
CA HIS A 798 1.24 -8.06 29.19
C HIS A 798 2.52 -7.27 29.47
N ALA A 799 3.10 -6.53 28.51
CA ALA A 799 4.34 -5.76 28.76
C ALA A 799 4.21 -4.71 29.87
N ARG A 800 3.00 -4.23 30.15
CA ARG A 800 2.70 -3.36 31.29
C ARG A 800 2.88 -4.03 32.67
N ASP A 801 3.03 -5.34 32.74
CA ASP A 801 3.27 -6.08 33.97
C ASP A 801 4.78 -6.28 34.14
N ASN A 802 5.35 -5.76 35.24
CA ASN A 802 6.79 -5.84 35.49
C ASN A 802 7.32 -7.28 35.46
N SER A 803 6.55 -8.26 35.96
CA SER A 803 6.97 -9.67 35.95
C SER A 803 7.13 -10.24 34.54
N VAL A 804 6.31 -9.76 33.60
CA VAL A 804 6.34 -10.19 32.20
C VAL A 804 7.41 -9.42 31.42
N LEU A 805 7.52 -8.11 31.65
CA LEU A 805 8.54 -7.27 31.03
C LEU A 805 9.95 -7.72 31.41
N ASP A 806 10.20 -7.94 32.71
CA ASP A 806 11.48 -8.42 33.22
C ASP A 806 11.84 -9.75 32.56
N HIS A 807 10.88 -10.66 32.42
CA HIS A 807 11.08 -11.95 31.76
C HIS A 807 11.43 -11.82 30.27
N ILE A 808 10.73 -10.95 29.52
CA ILE A 808 11.02 -10.67 28.10
C ILE A 808 12.46 -10.14 27.95
N LEU A 809 12.86 -9.21 28.82
CA LEU A 809 14.17 -8.58 28.78
C LEU A 809 15.29 -9.54 29.21
N GLU A 810 15.07 -10.37 30.24
CA GLU A 810 16.03 -11.38 30.72
C GLU A 810 16.22 -12.54 29.72
N ASN A 811 15.17 -12.91 28.98
CA ASN A 811 15.17 -14.03 28.03
C ASN A 811 15.11 -13.56 26.57
N TRP A 812 15.70 -12.41 26.27
CA TRP A 812 15.57 -11.72 24.98
C TRP A 812 15.78 -12.62 23.76
N GLU A 813 16.86 -13.40 23.74
CA GLU A 813 17.21 -14.30 22.63
C GLU A 813 16.16 -15.39 22.36
N ARG A 814 15.42 -15.82 23.39
CA ARG A 814 14.38 -16.86 23.27
C ARG A 814 13.00 -16.25 23.00
N ALA A 815 12.74 -15.09 23.58
CA ALA A 815 11.45 -14.40 23.53
C ALA A 815 11.25 -13.66 22.21
N LYS A 816 12.30 -13.02 21.68
CA LYS A 816 12.25 -12.26 20.44
C LYS A 816 12.19 -13.22 19.22
N PRO A 817 11.26 -13.02 18.27
CA PRO A 817 11.27 -13.71 16.98
C PRO A 817 12.56 -13.40 16.20
N THR A 818 13.16 -14.42 15.61
CA THR A 818 14.38 -14.29 14.79
C THR A 818 14.17 -13.48 13.51
N GLU A 819 12.92 -13.40 13.06
CA GLU A 819 12.48 -12.78 11.81
C GLU A 819 12.42 -11.23 11.88
N ILE A 820 12.37 -10.65 13.07
CA ILE A 820 12.29 -9.18 13.26
C ILE A 820 13.57 -8.61 13.87
N SER A 821 13.86 -7.35 13.57
CA SER A 821 15.02 -6.66 14.15
C SER A 821 14.80 -6.36 15.64
N THR A 822 15.89 -6.17 16.37
CA THR A 822 15.83 -5.76 17.79
C THR A 822 15.12 -4.42 17.94
N THR A 823 15.34 -3.49 17.00
CA THR A 823 14.65 -2.19 16.95
C THR A 823 13.14 -2.36 16.89
N ILE A 824 12.65 -3.21 15.98
CA ILE A 824 11.21 -3.45 15.79
C ILE A 824 10.59 -4.03 17.06
N ALA A 825 11.24 -5.03 17.67
CA ALA A 825 10.78 -5.62 18.91
C ALA A 825 10.78 -4.64 20.10
N LEU A 826 11.77 -3.74 20.19
CA LEU A 826 11.83 -2.70 21.21
C LEU A 826 10.74 -1.64 21.01
N ILE A 827 10.49 -1.21 19.77
CA ILE A 827 9.40 -0.27 19.47
C ILE A 827 8.07 -0.87 19.92
N ASP A 828 7.84 -2.15 19.67
CA ASP A 828 6.64 -2.84 20.14
C ASP A 828 6.49 -2.76 21.66
N ILE A 829 7.55 -3.07 22.40
CA ILE A 829 7.52 -3.04 23.87
C ILE A 829 7.28 -1.63 24.37
N ILE A 830 7.99 -0.65 23.82
CA ILE A 830 7.88 0.76 24.20
C ILE A 830 6.47 1.29 23.96
N ASN A 831 5.82 0.87 22.87
CA ASN A 831 4.44 1.24 22.57
C ASN A 831 3.41 0.66 23.57
N HIS A 832 3.79 -0.33 24.39
CA HIS A 832 2.88 -1.04 25.29
C HIS A 832 3.30 -1.01 26.77
N ILE A 833 4.24 -0.14 27.14
CA ILE A 833 4.58 0.21 28.53
C ILE A 833 4.10 1.61 28.88
N TYR A 834 3.76 1.84 30.14
CA TYR A 834 3.02 3.06 30.55
C TYR A 834 3.55 3.68 31.84
N SER A 835 4.77 3.33 32.26
CA SER A 835 5.42 3.93 33.42
C SER A 835 6.88 4.26 33.14
N LYS A 836 7.36 5.31 33.83
CA LYS A 836 8.76 5.71 33.79
C LYS A 836 9.68 4.57 34.24
N GLU A 837 9.32 3.87 35.32
CA GLU A 837 10.09 2.73 35.84
C GLU A 837 10.28 1.64 34.77
N GLN A 838 9.24 1.31 34.01
CA GLN A 838 9.32 0.33 32.92
C GLN A 838 10.19 0.81 31.76
N LEU A 839 10.07 2.08 31.40
CA LEU A 839 10.92 2.67 30.38
C LEU A 839 12.39 2.70 30.83
N ASP A 840 12.62 3.03 32.10
CA ASP A 840 13.91 2.99 32.79
C ASP A 840 14.43 1.56 33.01
N LYS A 841 13.67 0.50 32.72
CA LYS A 841 14.22 -0.87 32.61
C LYS A 841 14.80 -1.15 31.22
N ILE A 842 14.33 -0.42 30.21
CA ILE A 842 14.78 -0.54 28.81
C ILE A 842 15.98 0.38 28.55
N ILE A 843 15.99 1.59 29.14
CA ILE A 843 16.98 2.67 28.91
C ILE A 843 18.42 2.42 29.46
N PRO A 844 18.65 1.81 30.64
CA PRO A 844 19.98 1.70 31.27
C PRO A 844 20.96 0.82 30.51
N ASN A 845 20.49 0.09 29.51
CA ASN A 845 21.36 -0.59 28.57
C ASN A 845 21.99 0.47 27.63
N SER A 846 22.97 1.22 28.14
CA SER A 846 23.56 2.46 27.57
C SER A 846 23.95 2.41 26.08
N ARG A 847 24.09 1.23 25.50
CA ARG A 847 24.36 1.02 24.06
C ARG A 847 23.10 1.10 23.19
N MET A 848 21.91 0.84 23.72
CA MET A 848 20.65 0.86 22.95
C MET A 848 19.98 2.24 22.93
N SER A 849 20.22 3.08 23.94
CA SER A 849 19.53 4.36 24.11
C SER A 849 20.00 5.47 23.14
N ASP A 850 21.28 5.51 22.76
CA ASP A 850 21.82 6.49 21.80
C ASP A 850 21.42 6.14 20.35
N LEU A 851 21.40 4.85 20.03
CA LEU A 851 20.94 4.35 18.73
C LEU A 851 19.43 4.61 18.55
N PHE A 852 18.64 4.31 19.59
CA PHE A 852 17.19 4.54 19.61
C PHE A 852 16.82 6.02 19.35
N VAL A 853 17.59 6.97 19.91
CA VAL A 853 17.38 8.41 19.70
C VAL A 853 17.66 8.84 18.28
N VAL A 854 18.80 8.46 17.72
CA VAL A 854 19.20 8.86 16.37
C VAL A 854 18.28 8.23 15.31
N GLN A 855 17.86 6.98 15.50
CA GLN A 855 16.93 6.28 14.60
C GLN A 855 15.54 6.92 14.60
N ILE A 856 14.95 7.17 15.77
CA ILE A 856 13.63 7.80 15.90
C ILE A 856 13.65 9.26 15.44
N LEU A 857 14.73 10.00 15.68
CA LEU A 857 14.91 11.37 15.17
C LEU A 857 14.94 11.42 13.64
N GLN A 858 15.67 10.50 12.97
CA GLN A 858 15.69 10.45 11.51
C GLN A 858 14.36 9.96 10.90
N GLU A 859 13.71 8.97 11.52
CA GLU A 859 12.44 8.43 11.02
C GLU A 859 11.27 9.41 11.23
N SER A 860 11.18 10.09 12.38
CA SER A 860 10.13 11.11 12.64
C SER A 860 10.18 12.29 11.67
N LEU A 861 11.38 12.69 11.21
CA LEU A 861 11.58 13.78 10.25
C LEU A 861 11.31 13.37 8.80
N TYR A 862 11.18 12.06 8.53
CA TYR A 862 10.89 11.52 7.19
C TYR A 862 9.42 11.13 7.01
N LEU A 863 8.70 10.88 8.11
CA LEU A 863 7.34 10.35 8.13
C LEU A 863 6.22 11.39 7.88
N ASP A 864 6.55 12.66 7.65
CA ASP A 864 5.55 13.72 7.46
C ASP A 864 4.84 13.69 6.09
N GLU A 865 5.18 12.79 5.14
CA GLU A 865 4.57 12.81 3.80
C GLU A 865 3.82 11.55 3.30
N GLN A 866 3.95 10.33 3.86
CA GLN A 866 3.50 9.15 3.07
C GLN A 866 2.79 7.92 3.68
N ARG A 867 2.57 7.73 5.00
CA ARG A 867 2.10 6.40 5.48
C ARG A 867 1.01 6.37 6.57
N ILE A 868 0.00 7.22 6.47
CA ILE A 868 -1.23 7.06 7.29
C ILE A 868 -2.15 5.93 6.72
N MET A 869 -1.96 5.52 5.46
CA MET A 869 -2.81 4.55 4.75
C MET A 869 -2.75 3.09 5.25
N GLU A 870 -1.74 2.70 6.04
CA GLU A 870 -1.53 1.29 6.39
C GLU A 870 -2.41 0.82 7.58
N PHE A 871 -2.83 1.73 8.47
CA PHE A 871 -3.57 1.40 9.70
C PHE A 871 -4.98 0.84 9.45
N LEU A 872 -5.74 1.38 8.49
CA LEU A 872 -7.12 0.93 8.21
C LEU A 872 -7.20 -0.43 7.51
N THR A 873 -6.07 -0.96 7.05
CA THR A 873 -6.03 -2.23 6.32
C THR A 873 -5.45 -3.39 7.14
N TRP A 874 -5.08 -3.13 8.39
CA TRP A 874 -4.29 -4.05 9.21
C TRP A 874 -5.07 -5.26 9.73
N GLU A 875 -6.35 -5.12 10.13
CA GLU A 875 -7.15 -6.27 10.62
C GLU A 875 -7.33 -7.38 9.55
N GLN A 876 -6.96 -7.14 8.29
CA GLN A 876 -7.13 -8.09 7.17
C GLN A 876 -5.84 -8.48 6.42
N LYS A 877 -4.68 -7.87 6.71
CA LYS A 877 -3.50 -7.94 5.80
C LYS A 877 -2.30 -8.78 6.24
N GLY A 878 -2.25 -9.30 7.47
CA GLY A 878 -1.01 -9.90 8.01
C GLY A 878 -0.65 -11.27 7.42
N ASN A 879 -0.14 -11.35 6.19
CA ASN A 879 0.33 -12.58 5.55
C ASN A 879 1.78 -12.52 5.01
N THR A 880 2.47 -11.37 5.05
CA THR A 880 3.91 -11.28 4.70
C THR A 880 4.71 -10.55 5.78
N ILE A 881 6.01 -10.84 5.89
CA ILE A 881 6.93 -10.21 6.87
C ILE A 881 7.04 -8.68 6.63
N SER A 882 6.95 -8.25 5.37
CA SER A 882 6.91 -6.83 4.99
C SER A 882 5.72 -6.09 5.60
N ASP A 883 4.52 -6.69 5.53
CA ASP A 883 3.28 -6.12 6.07
C ASP A 883 3.22 -6.15 7.61
N ILE A 884 4.04 -7.01 8.22
CA ILE A 884 4.19 -7.13 9.68
C ILE A 884 5.14 -6.06 10.21
N ASN A 885 6.18 -5.69 9.45
CA ASN A 885 7.08 -4.62 9.88
C ASN A 885 6.35 -3.26 9.99
N SER A 886 5.31 -2.99 9.20
CA SER A 886 4.47 -1.77 9.34
C SER A 886 3.67 -1.70 10.64
N ILE A 887 3.47 -2.82 11.36
CA ILE A 887 2.82 -2.87 12.69
C ILE A 887 3.54 -1.96 13.69
N PHE A 888 4.84 -1.76 13.51
CA PHE A 888 5.71 -1.08 14.47
C PHE A 888 6.02 0.38 14.10
N PHE A 889 5.45 0.94 13.01
CA PHE A 889 5.87 2.23 12.42
C PHE A 889 4.93 3.44 12.64
N PHE A 890 4.14 3.48 13.71
CA PHE A 890 3.11 4.53 13.87
C PHE A 890 3.69 5.93 14.19
N SER A 891 3.28 6.95 13.43
CA SER A 891 3.90 8.29 13.39
C SER A 891 3.72 9.15 14.65
N TYR A 892 2.63 8.99 15.42
CA TYR A 892 2.43 9.74 16.67
C TYR A 892 3.38 9.31 17.79
N TYR A 893 3.74 8.02 17.86
CA TYR A 893 4.54 7.46 18.95
C TYR A 893 6.05 7.67 18.75
N ILE A 894 6.48 8.01 17.54
CA ILE A 894 7.89 8.33 17.23
C ILE A 894 8.24 9.76 17.71
N LYS A 895 7.27 10.69 17.76
CA LYS A 895 7.53 12.10 18.12
C LYS A 895 7.49 12.39 19.63
N ALA A 896 6.65 11.71 20.41
CA ALA A 896 6.48 11.99 21.84
C ALA A 896 7.74 11.70 22.71
N PRO A 897 8.45 10.57 22.55
CA PRO A 897 9.69 10.29 23.30
C PRO A 897 10.81 11.28 22.97
N VAL A 898 10.87 11.76 21.73
CA VAL A 898 11.81 12.78 21.28
C VAL A 898 11.55 14.12 21.99
N ILE A 899 10.30 14.57 22.03
CA ILE A 899 9.91 15.84 22.68
C ILE A 899 10.18 15.81 24.19
N LEU A 900 9.90 14.69 24.86
CA LEU A 900 10.17 14.54 26.30
C LEU A 900 11.67 14.52 26.60
N ARG A 901 12.49 13.87 25.77
CA ARG A 901 13.95 13.85 25.91
C ARG A 901 14.57 15.22 25.57
N MET A 902 13.98 15.96 24.64
CA MET A 902 14.33 17.36 24.36
C MET A 902 14.11 18.25 25.58
N LEU A 903 12.94 18.15 26.23
CA LEU A 903 12.64 18.92 27.43
C LEU A 903 13.58 18.57 28.59
N GLN A 904 13.96 17.30 28.75
CA GLN A 904 14.93 16.86 29.77
C GLN A 904 16.32 17.46 29.57
N HIS A 905 16.74 17.72 28.33
CA HIS A 905 18.05 18.30 28.03
C HIS A 905 18.09 19.84 28.08
N ILE A 906 16.93 20.51 28.10
CA ILE A 906 16.83 21.98 28.11
C ILE A 906 16.80 22.52 29.55
N VAL A 907 16.33 21.74 30.51
CA VAL A 907 16.30 22.13 31.93
C VAL A 907 17.07 21.11 32.76
N THR A 908 17.52 21.47 33.97
CA THR A 908 18.21 20.51 34.83
C THR A 908 17.29 19.32 35.14
N ASP A 909 17.82 18.11 35.32
CA ASP A 909 16.99 16.93 35.64
C ASP A 909 16.01 17.21 36.78
N GLN A 910 16.46 17.92 37.81
CA GLN A 910 15.62 18.31 38.93
C GLN A 910 14.49 19.28 38.54
N VAL A 911 14.72 20.22 37.61
CA VAL A 911 13.70 21.14 37.09
C VAL A 911 12.80 20.49 36.04
N PHE A 912 13.31 19.53 35.26
CA PHE A 912 12.52 18.73 34.32
C PHE A 912 11.53 17.87 35.09
N TRP A 913 12.02 17.14 36.09
CA TRP A 913 11.20 16.27 36.92
C TRP A 913 10.30 17.07 37.85
N ASN A 914 10.75 18.19 38.45
CA ASN A 914 9.82 19.11 39.15
C ASN A 914 8.82 19.73 38.18
N GLY A 915 9.19 20.03 36.93
CA GLY A 915 8.30 20.62 35.93
C GLY A 915 7.22 19.64 35.49
N ILE A 916 7.58 18.37 35.29
CA ILE A 916 6.64 17.28 35.05
C ILE A 916 5.80 17.01 36.30
N GLU A 917 6.39 17.00 37.49
CA GLU A 917 5.67 16.81 38.74
C GLU A 917 4.73 17.98 39.04
N ILE A 918 5.12 19.22 38.74
CA ILE A 918 4.29 20.43 38.82
C ILE A 918 3.22 20.39 37.73
N TYR A 919 3.53 19.98 36.49
CA TYR A 919 2.55 19.84 35.40
C TYR A 919 1.49 18.79 35.74
N LEU A 920 1.91 17.64 36.27
CA LEU A 920 1.03 16.57 36.74
C LEU A 920 0.24 17.00 37.99
N LYS A 921 0.84 17.75 38.92
CA LYS A 921 0.16 18.34 40.11
C LYS A 921 -0.74 19.52 39.78
N LYS A 922 -0.48 20.28 38.72
CA LYS A 922 -1.25 21.47 38.30
C LYS A 922 -2.41 21.11 37.37
N HIS A 923 -2.33 19.95 36.72
CA HIS A 923 -3.42 19.37 35.93
C HIS A 923 -4.21 18.27 36.67
N THR A 924 -3.89 18.04 37.95
CA THR A 924 -4.76 17.38 38.93
C THR A 924 -5.26 18.41 39.97
N CYS A 925 -6.44 19.00 39.71
CA CYS A 925 -7.26 19.80 40.66
C CYS A 925 -6.67 21.09 41.30
N TYR A 926 -6.86 22.27 40.67
CA TYR A 926 -7.60 23.45 41.19
C TYR A 926 -7.33 24.74 40.36
N ILE A 927 -8.35 25.59 40.25
CA ILE A 927 -8.35 26.93 39.64
C ILE A 927 -7.85 27.99 40.67
N ALA A 928 -6.93 28.90 40.30
CA ALA A 928 -6.97 30.36 40.60
C ALA A 928 -5.68 31.16 40.24
N VAL A 929 -5.85 32.14 39.34
CA VAL A 929 -5.33 33.54 39.27
C VAL A 929 -3.86 33.90 39.56
N SER A 930 -3.16 34.47 38.55
CA SER A 930 -2.70 35.89 38.50
C SER A 930 -1.68 36.14 37.36
N TYR A 931 -1.87 37.22 36.61
CA TYR A 931 -0.93 37.76 35.60
C TYR A 931 0.31 38.38 36.26
N THR A 932 1.48 38.30 35.59
CA THR A 932 2.25 39.44 35.04
C THR A 932 3.73 39.08 34.79
N HIS A 933 4.24 39.58 33.66
CA HIS A 933 5.65 39.72 33.27
C HIS A 933 6.57 38.49 33.27
N LEU A 934 6.84 37.98 32.06
CA LEU A 934 8.19 37.73 31.58
C LEU A 934 8.16 37.69 30.05
N ASP A 935 8.41 38.86 29.49
CA ASP A 935 8.78 39.06 28.09
C ASP A 935 10.20 38.50 27.87
N VAL A 936 10.42 37.93 26.68
CA VAL A 936 11.72 37.56 26.10
C VAL A 936 12.46 36.37 26.74
N TYR A 937 12.15 35.15 26.28
CA TYR A 937 13.19 34.24 25.80
C TYR A 937 12.72 33.59 24.49
N LYS A 938 13.44 33.89 23.41
CA LYS A 938 13.30 33.25 22.10
C LYS A 938 13.34 31.73 22.27
N ARG A 939 12.33 31.08 21.68
CA ARG A 939 12.23 29.64 21.48
C ARG A 939 13.51 29.09 20.84
N GLN A 940 14.10 28.04 21.41
CA GLN A 940 14.94 27.10 20.66
C GLN A 940 14.27 25.72 20.75
N GLY A 941 13.57 25.33 19.68
CA GLY A 941 13.06 23.96 19.47
C GLY A 941 14.13 23.07 18.81
N TYR A 942 13.78 21.88 18.32
CA TYR A 942 14.63 21.13 17.38
C TYR A 942 14.31 21.58 15.95
N TYR A 943 15.34 22.05 15.26
CA TYR A 943 15.33 22.61 13.91
C TYR A 943 16.53 22.04 13.16
N ARG A 944 16.42 21.85 11.84
CA ARG A 944 17.61 21.68 11.01
C ARG A 944 18.35 23.01 11.00
N VAL A 945 19.63 22.99 11.33
CA VAL A 945 20.41 24.24 11.41
C VAL A 945 21.08 24.48 10.08
N ASN A 946 20.52 25.40 9.29
CA ASN A 946 21.19 25.82 8.06
C ASN A 946 22.22 26.91 8.39
N TYR A 947 23.49 26.53 8.46
CA TYR A 947 24.59 27.48 8.53
C TYR A 947 24.84 28.10 7.15
N ASP A 948 25.43 29.29 7.09
CA ASP A 948 26.00 29.77 5.82
C ASP A 948 27.21 28.90 5.41
N ALA A 949 27.62 29.01 4.15
CA ALA A 949 28.69 28.19 3.59
C ALA A 949 30.04 28.33 4.33
N GLU A 950 30.31 29.50 4.92
CA GLU A 950 31.55 29.76 5.67
C GLU A 950 31.53 29.06 7.03
N ASN A 951 30.39 29.11 7.73
CA ASN A 951 30.20 28.40 8.98
C ASN A 951 30.17 26.88 8.79
N TRP A 952 29.58 26.37 7.70
CA TRP A 952 29.69 24.95 7.36
C TRP A 952 31.14 24.50 7.16
N ARG A 953 31.97 25.32 6.48
CA ARG A 953 33.40 25.02 6.32
C ARG A 953 34.15 25.05 7.64
N ARG A 954 33.86 25.99 8.54
CA ARG A 954 34.46 26.04 9.88
C ARG A 954 34.11 24.81 10.72
N ILE A 955 32.86 24.35 10.65
CA ILE A 955 32.41 23.11 11.29
C ILE A 955 33.14 21.91 10.70
N ALA A 956 33.26 21.85 9.37
CA ALA A 956 34.03 20.81 8.69
C ALA A 956 35.51 20.82 9.12
N CYS A 957 36.16 21.98 9.22
CA CYS A 957 37.53 22.10 9.73
C CYS A 957 37.65 21.58 11.17
N TYR A 958 36.70 21.92 12.04
CA TYR A 958 36.71 21.48 13.43
C TYR A 958 36.50 19.96 13.55
N LEU A 959 35.53 19.39 12.83
CA LEU A 959 35.28 17.95 12.81
C LEU A 959 36.48 17.17 12.25
N ASN A 960 37.24 17.77 11.34
CA ASN A 960 38.45 17.16 10.78
C ASN A 960 39.70 17.35 11.66
N SER A 961 39.63 18.13 12.75
CA SER A 961 40.71 18.24 13.74
C SER A 961 40.75 17.05 14.71
N GLU A 962 41.79 16.93 15.53
CA GLU A 962 41.87 15.91 16.59
C GLU A 962 40.82 16.12 17.71
N ASN A 963 40.26 17.32 17.81
CA ASN A 963 39.33 17.73 18.85
C ASN A 963 37.85 17.42 18.55
N TYR A 964 37.54 16.73 17.45
CA TYR A 964 36.16 16.40 17.06
C TYR A 964 35.40 15.59 18.12
N LYS A 965 36.13 14.85 18.98
CA LYS A 965 35.59 14.10 20.11
C LYS A 965 34.94 14.98 21.18
N ASN A 966 35.28 16.27 21.23
CA ASN A 966 34.69 17.24 22.17
C ASN A 966 33.23 17.59 21.81
N ILE A 967 32.81 17.36 20.57
CA ILE A 967 31.39 17.46 20.18
C ILE A 967 30.68 16.19 20.65
N HIS A 968 29.49 16.27 21.22
CA HIS A 968 28.78 15.06 21.64
C HIS A 968 28.45 14.15 20.44
N VAL A 969 28.42 12.82 20.65
CA VAL A 969 28.21 11.82 19.58
C VAL A 969 26.90 12.06 18.80
N VAL A 970 25.84 12.48 19.49
CA VAL A 970 24.54 12.82 18.91
C VAL A 970 24.61 14.10 18.05
N ASN A 971 25.33 15.13 18.50
CA ASN A 971 25.48 16.37 17.73
C ASN A 971 26.29 16.14 16.46
N ARG A 972 27.32 15.28 16.50
CA ARG A 972 28.06 14.86 15.30
C ARG A 972 27.15 14.14 14.29
N ALA A 973 26.26 13.27 14.76
CA ALA A 973 25.28 12.59 13.92
C ALA A 973 24.29 13.58 13.28
N GLN A 974 23.75 14.53 14.05
CA GLN A 974 22.83 15.56 13.56
C GLN A 974 23.47 16.46 12.49
N ILE A 975 24.72 16.87 12.67
CA ILE A 975 25.45 17.70 11.69
C ILE A 975 25.55 17.01 10.32
N ILE A 976 25.77 15.70 10.29
CA ILE A 976 25.80 14.92 9.03
C ILE A 976 24.42 14.89 8.37
N ASP A 977 23.35 14.66 9.15
CA ASP A 977 21.97 14.61 8.65
C ASP A 977 21.52 15.96 8.06
N ASP A 978 21.74 17.06 8.80
CA ASP A 978 21.41 18.42 8.37
C ASP A 978 22.16 18.78 7.07
N ALA A 979 23.47 18.54 7.03
CA ALA A 979 24.29 18.84 5.86
C ALA A 979 23.85 18.04 4.62
N PHE A 980 23.50 16.76 4.78
CA PHE A 980 22.99 15.95 3.68
C PHE A 980 21.63 16.45 3.18
N TYR A 981 20.71 16.78 4.08
CA TYR A 981 19.40 17.33 3.71
C TYR A 981 19.52 18.64 2.93
N PHE A 982 20.36 19.57 3.40
CA PHE A 982 20.60 20.83 2.69
C PHE A 982 21.32 20.62 1.36
N THR A 983 22.15 19.59 1.24
CA THR A 983 22.76 19.20 -0.04
C THR A 983 21.70 18.69 -1.02
N MET A 984 20.81 17.80 -0.59
CA MET A 984 19.74 17.24 -1.44
C MET A 984 18.70 18.28 -1.87
N THR A 985 18.45 19.28 -1.03
CA THR A 985 17.57 20.42 -1.35
C THR A 985 18.27 21.55 -2.11
N LYS A 986 19.54 21.36 -2.51
CA LYS A 986 20.39 22.33 -3.23
C LYS A 986 20.65 23.65 -2.47
N GLN A 987 20.56 23.61 -1.14
CA GLN A 987 20.86 24.74 -0.25
C GLN A 987 22.29 24.70 0.30
N LEU A 988 22.98 23.55 0.21
CA LEU A 988 24.40 23.37 0.53
C LEU A 988 25.13 22.74 -0.66
N ASP A 989 26.34 23.19 -0.95
CA ASP A 989 27.18 22.59 -1.99
C ASP A 989 27.66 21.20 -1.55
N ALA A 990 27.50 20.20 -2.41
CA ALA A 990 27.88 18.82 -2.12
C ALA A 990 29.36 18.67 -1.74
N SER A 991 30.24 19.52 -2.25
CA SER A 991 31.67 19.54 -1.88
C SER A 991 31.88 19.80 -0.38
N ILE A 992 31.08 20.68 0.22
CA ILE A 992 31.15 21.02 1.66
C ILE A 992 30.66 19.85 2.50
N PHE A 993 29.59 19.16 2.07
CA PHE A 993 29.12 17.93 2.72
C PHE A 993 30.20 16.83 2.74
N TRP A 994 30.86 16.59 1.61
CA TRP A 994 31.94 15.60 1.53
C TRP A 994 33.18 16.00 2.31
N GLU A 995 33.48 17.30 2.43
CA GLU A 995 34.54 17.80 3.30
C GLU A 995 34.23 17.57 4.79
N LEU A 996 32.97 17.80 5.18
CA LEU A 996 32.49 17.62 6.55
C LEU A 996 32.58 16.17 7.03
N THR A 997 32.34 15.19 6.15
CA THR A 997 32.30 13.76 6.51
C THR A 997 33.67 13.09 6.58
N ARG A 998 34.77 13.76 6.21
CA ARG A 998 36.13 13.15 6.16
C ARG A 998 36.58 12.54 7.49
N TYR A 999 36.21 13.13 8.63
CA TYR A 999 36.58 12.62 9.95
C TYR A 999 36.01 11.23 10.27
N LEU A 1000 34.97 10.79 9.56
CA LEU A 1000 34.35 9.48 9.74
C LEU A 1000 35.36 8.33 9.61
N SER A 1001 36.41 8.52 8.80
CA SER A 1001 37.56 7.60 8.69
C SER A 1001 38.20 7.22 10.03
N ARG A 1002 38.06 8.07 11.06
CA ARG A 1002 38.61 7.89 12.41
C ARG A 1002 37.51 7.69 13.48
N GLU A 1003 36.25 7.74 13.11
CA GLU A 1003 35.11 7.63 14.04
C GLU A 1003 34.68 6.18 14.20
N THR A 1004 34.71 5.67 15.43
CA THR A 1004 34.37 4.28 15.76
C THR A 1004 33.01 4.13 16.42
N LYS A 1005 32.29 5.24 16.66
CA LYS A 1005 30.92 5.21 17.21
C LYS A 1005 29.89 5.01 16.09
N TYR A 1006 29.20 3.87 16.12
CA TYR A 1006 28.14 3.52 15.15
C TYR A 1006 27.05 4.60 15.02
N VAL A 1007 26.71 5.26 16.14
CA VAL A 1007 25.70 6.33 16.21
C VAL A 1007 25.99 7.48 15.24
N VAL A 1008 27.27 7.82 15.01
CA VAL A 1008 27.67 8.89 14.07
C VAL A 1008 27.67 8.40 12.62
N TRP A 1009 27.93 7.11 12.42
CA TRP A 1009 27.92 6.47 11.10
C TRP A 1009 26.51 6.18 10.60
N TYR A 1010 25.52 6.05 11.48
CA TYR A 1010 24.14 5.73 11.09
C TYR A 1010 23.53 6.71 10.08
N PRO A 1011 23.60 8.05 10.26
CA PRO A 1011 23.16 8.99 9.22
C PRO A 1011 23.90 8.82 7.90
N MET A 1012 25.21 8.60 7.96
CA MET A 1012 26.02 8.36 6.77
C MET A 1012 25.63 7.07 6.05
N ILE A 1013 25.28 6.00 6.78
CA ILE A 1013 24.78 4.75 6.20
C ILE A 1013 23.45 4.99 5.47
N LYS A 1014 22.55 5.80 6.03
CA LYS A 1014 21.30 6.20 5.35
C LYS A 1014 21.56 7.03 4.09
N VAL A 1015 22.59 7.87 4.10
CA VAL A 1015 23.06 8.55 2.88
C VAL A 1015 23.50 7.53 1.83
N LEU A 1016 24.35 6.55 2.22
CA LEU A 1016 24.84 5.49 1.32
C LEU A 1016 23.71 4.66 0.72
N GLU A 1017 22.71 4.28 1.52
CA GLU A 1017 21.51 3.57 1.06
C GLU A 1017 20.76 4.36 -0.02
N ARG A 1018 20.55 5.67 0.19
CA ARG A 1018 19.82 6.53 -0.76
C ARG A 1018 20.57 6.77 -2.07
N ILE A 1019 21.89 6.92 -2.01
CA ILE A 1019 22.72 7.14 -3.22
C ILE A 1019 23.19 5.84 -3.86
N SER A 1020 22.82 4.68 -3.30
CA SER A 1020 23.30 3.36 -3.71
C SER A 1020 23.05 3.03 -5.19
N HIS A 1021 21.92 3.47 -5.73
CA HIS A 1021 21.56 3.29 -7.14
C HIS A 1021 22.57 3.92 -8.10
N ILE A 1022 23.24 5.00 -7.68
CA ILE A 1022 24.24 5.70 -8.51
C ILE A 1022 25.52 4.86 -8.66
N PHE A 1023 25.82 3.96 -7.71
CA PHE A 1023 27.01 3.11 -7.78
C PHE A 1023 26.96 2.06 -8.90
N GLN A 1024 25.82 1.86 -9.55
CA GLN A 1024 25.66 1.00 -10.73
C GLN A 1024 26.25 1.62 -12.01
N PHE A 1025 26.49 2.94 -12.03
CA PHE A 1025 27.05 3.67 -13.18
C PHE A 1025 28.55 3.97 -12.96
N PRO A 1026 29.48 3.29 -13.68
CA PRO A 1026 30.92 3.31 -13.35
C PRO A 1026 31.59 4.69 -13.46
N ASP A 1027 31.25 5.46 -14.49
CA ASP A 1027 31.95 6.71 -14.82
C ASP A 1027 31.52 7.88 -13.92
N GLU A 1028 30.23 7.95 -13.59
CA GLU A 1028 29.64 9.04 -12.81
C GLU A 1028 29.84 8.86 -11.29
N SER A 1029 29.98 7.62 -10.84
CA SER A 1029 30.15 7.30 -9.40
C SER A 1029 31.61 7.27 -8.94
N LYS A 1030 32.59 7.35 -9.86
CA LYS A 1030 34.03 7.17 -9.56
C LYS A 1030 34.53 8.11 -8.46
N TYR A 1031 34.13 9.38 -8.52
CA TYR A 1031 34.52 10.40 -7.53
C TYR A 1031 33.97 10.08 -6.14
N VAL A 1032 32.67 9.80 -6.04
CA VAL A 1032 31.97 9.51 -4.79
C VAL A 1032 32.45 8.18 -4.17
N LYS A 1033 32.65 7.14 -4.99
CA LYS A 1033 33.23 5.85 -4.57
C LYS A 1033 34.61 6.03 -3.93
N THR A 1034 35.45 6.89 -4.53
CA THR A 1034 36.81 7.14 -4.03
C THR A 1034 36.79 7.80 -2.64
N ILE A 1035 35.88 8.77 -2.43
CA ILE A 1035 35.73 9.45 -1.13
C ILE A 1035 35.24 8.48 -0.05
N ILE A 1036 34.20 7.68 -0.34
CA ILE A 1036 33.63 6.75 0.63
C ILE A 1036 34.61 5.61 0.96
N LEU A 1037 35.29 5.05 -0.04
CA LEU A 1037 36.34 4.05 0.20
C LEU A 1037 37.51 4.63 1.00
N GLY A 1038 37.84 5.91 0.78
CA GLY A 1038 38.80 6.65 1.60
C GLY A 1038 38.39 6.81 3.07
N GLN A 1039 37.10 6.71 3.38
CA GLN A 1039 36.58 6.71 4.76
C GLN A 1039 36.48 5.30 5.36
N LEU A 1040 35.98 4.32 4.59
CA LEU A 1040 35.75 2.96 5.08
C LEU A 1040 37.04 2.15 5.29
N LYS A 1041 38.06 2.32 4.44
CA LYS A 1041 39.33 1.56 4.55
C LYS A 1041 40.07 1.85 5.87
N PRO A 1042 40.32 3.12 6.25
CA PRO A 1042 40.96 3.43 7.53
C PRO A 1042 40.11 2.99 8.74
N LEU A 1043 38.78 3.08 8.63
CA LEU A 1043 37.88 2.58 9.66
C LEU A 1043 38.06 1.07 9.87
N LEU A 1044 38.03 0.28 8.78
CA LEU A 1044 38.16 -1.17 8.81
C LEU A 1044 39.53 -1.65 9.30
N GLN A 1045 40.60 -0.87 9.06
CA GLN A 1045 41.91 -1.11 9.68
C GLN A 1045 41.87 -0.94 11.21
N THR A 1046 41.04 -0.03 11.70
CA THR A 1046 40.90 0.28 13.13
C THR A 1046 40.00 -0.72 13.85
N ILE A 1047 38.81 -1.02 13.30
CA ILE A 1047 37.81 -1.90 13.93
C ILE A 1047 38.02 -3.39 13.64
N LYS A 1048 38.96 -3.72 12.74
CA LYS A 1048 39.30 -5.05 12.23
C LYS A 1048 38.13 -5.73 11.50
N TYR A 1049 38.44 -6.67 10.62
CA TYR A 1049 37.43 -7.40 9.83
C TYR A 1049 36.80 -8.59 10.56
N ASN A 1050 37.52 -9.18 11.51
CA ASN A 1050 37.03 -10.32 12.28
C ASN A 1050 36.30 -9.86 13.54
N GLU A 1051 35.28 -10.61 13.94
CA GLU A 1051 34.56 -10.41 15.20
C GLU A 1051 35.48 -10.76 16.37
N ASP A 1052 35.54 -9.88 17.36
CA ASP A 1052 36.15 -10.15 18.66
C ASP A 1052 35.03 -10.48 19.65
N ARG A 1053 35.18 -11.54 20.46
CA ARG A 1053 34.16 -11.94 21.45
C ARG A 1053 33.91 -10.87 22.52
N ASN A 1054 34.83 -9.92 22.67
CA ASN A 1054 34.71 -8.80 23.60
C ASN A 1054 34.12 -7.52 22.96
N ASP A 1055 33.71 -7.57 21.69
CA ASP A 1055 33.14 -6.40 21.01
C ASP A 1055 31.79 -5.97 21.62
N SER A 1056 31.53 -4.68 21.54
CA SER A 1056 30.18 -4.18 21.78
C SER A 1056 29.28 -4.46 20.59
N TYR A 1057 27.99 -4.75 20.83
CA TYR A 1057 26.98 -4.92 19.78
C TYR A 1057 27.00 -3.78 18.73
N LEU A 1058 27.14 -2.52 19.15
CA LEU A 1058 27.25 -1.39 18.23
C LEU A 1058 28.52 -1.41 17.38
N MET A 1059 29.64 -1.88 17.93
CA MET A 1059 30.89 -2.06 17.19
C MET A 1059 30.75 -3.17 16.15
N GLU A 1060 30.04 -4.24 16.50
CA GLU A 1060 29.69 -5.32 15.58
C GLU A 1060 28.78 -4.81 14.44
N CYS A 1061 27.73 -4.05 14.74
CA CYS A 1061 26.88 -3.42 13.73
C CYS A 1061 27.66 -2.47 12.80
N LEU A 1062 28.52 -1.61 13.37
CA LEU A 1062 29.36 -0.71 12.57
C LEU A 1062 30.30 -1.51 11.66
N ARG A 1063 30.89 -2.59 12.16
CA ARG A 1063 31.75 -3.47 11.38
C ARG A 1063 30.98 -4.14 10.25
N GLN A 1064 29.80 -4.70 10.53
CA GLN A 1064 28.96 -5.35 9.53
C GLN A 1064 28.56 -4.37 8.41
N GLU A 1065 28.09 -3.18 8.76
CA GLU A 1065 27.72 -2.17 7.75
C GLU A 1065 28.95 -1.61 7.01
N ALA A 1066 30.07 -1.36 7.69
CA ALA A 1066 31.31 -0.91 7.05
C ALA A 1066 31.87 -1.95 6.07
N VAL A 1067 31.87 -3.24 6.46
CA VAL A 1067 32.25 -4.35 5.58
C VAL A 1067 31.29 -4.41 4.40
N LYS A 1068 29.97 -4.47 4.64
CA LYS A 1068 28.93 -4.50 3.60
C LYS A 1068 29.13 -3.39 2.56
N TRP A 1069 29.27 -2.13 2.99
CA TRP A 1069 29.47 -1.01 2.07
C TRP A 1069 30.82 -1.04 1.37
N ALA A 1070 31.90 -1.49 2.03
CA ALA A 1070 33.18 -1.71 1.37
C ALA A 1070 33.06 -2.78 0.26
N CYS A 1071 32.30 -3.86 0.50
CA CYS A 1071 32.02 -4.89 -0.50
C CYS A 1071 31.18 -4.36 -1.66
N VAL A 1072 30.11 -3.60 -1.38
CA VAL A 1072 29.24 -2.96 -2.40
C VAL A 1072 30.03 -2.02 -3.30
N LEU A 1073 31.07 -1.37 -2.75
CA LEU A 1073 31.96 -0.46 -3.48
C LEU A 1073 33.16 -1.17 -4.14
N ASN A 1074 33.15 -2.51 -4.22
CA ASN A 1074 34.18 -3.37 -4.82
C ASN A 1074 35.58 -3.28 -4.16
N ASP A 1075 35.65 -3.16 -2.83
CA ASP A 1075 36.92 -3.26 -2.12
C ASP A 1075 37.52 -4.67 -2.16
N SER A 1076 38.79 -4.78 -2.56
CA SER A 1076 39.49 -6.06 -2.73
C SER A 1076 39.68 -6.82 -1.42
N SER A 1077 39.91 -6.12 -0.30
CA SER A 1077 40.11 -6.73 1.02
C SER A 1077 38.86 -7.40 1.57
N CYS A 1078 37.66 -6.85 1.32
CA CYS A 1078 36.41 -7.53 1.69
C CYS A 1078 36.30 -8.90 0.98
N LYS A 1079 36.55 -8.96 -0.33
CA LYS A 1079 36.32 -10.16 -1.14
C LYS A 1079 37.14 -11.36 -0.66
N THR A 1080 38.40 -11.11 -0.30
CA THR A 1080 39.32 -12.12 0.25
C THR A 1080 38.86 -12.65 1.61
N ILE A 1081 38.36 -11.77 2.49
CA ILE A 1081 37.95 -12.15 3.84
C ILE A 1081 36.61 -12.88 3.85
N ALA A 1082 35.66 -12.45 3.01
CA ALA A 1082 34.39 -13.15 2.81
C ALA A 1082 34.63 -14.60 2.33
N LEU A 1083 35.55 -14.80 1.39
CA LEU A 1083 35.97 -16.13 0.92
C LEU A 1083 36.59 -16.99 2.03
N ASN A 1084 37.42 -16.40 2.89
CA ASN A 1084 38.05 -17.11 4.01
C ASN A 1084 37.04 -17.52 5.10
N LYS A 1085 36.11 -16.62 5.49
CA LYS A 1085 35.04 -16.96 6.44
C LYS A 1085 34.08 -18.02 5.87
N LEU A 1086 33.79 -17.97 4.57
CA LEU A 1086 32.97 -18.99 3.91
C LEU A 1086 33.63 -20.37 4.00
N ARG A 1087 34.93 -20.46 3.68
CA ARG A 1087 35.71 -21.71 3.80
C ARG A 1087 35.71 -22.24 5.23
N GLN A 1088 35.92 -21.37 6.21
CA GLN A 1088 35.93 -21.74 7.62
C GLN A 1088 34.57 -22.30 8.07
N HIS A 1089 33.47 -21.63 7.70
CA HIS A 1089 32.10 -22.11 7.99
C HIS A 1089 31.80 -23.47 7.35
N PHE A 1090 32.25 -23.70 6.11
CA PHE A 1090 32.14 -25.01 5.47
C PHE A 1090 32.96 -26.10 6.15
N THR A 1091 34.10 -25.74 6.75
CA THR A 1091 34.96 -26.68 7.49
C THR A 1091 34.30 -27.07 8.81
N ASP A 1092 33.77 -26.09 9.55
CA ASP A 1092 33.06 -26.30 10.82
C ASP A 1092 31.78 -27.14 10.65
N ILE A 1093 31.04 -26.95 9.55
CA ILE A 1093 29.85 -27.74 9.21
C ILE A 1093 30.21 -29.20 8.91
N VAL A 1094 31.38 -29.47 8.34
CA VAL A 1094 31.83 -30.83 8.01
C VAL A 1094 32.28 -31.58 9.27
N GLU A 1095 32.88 -30.89 10.24
CA GLU A 1095 33.31 -31.49 11.51
C GLU A 1095 32.16 -31.68 12.53
N SER A 1096 31.06 -30.94 12.42
CA SER A 1096 29.97 -30.93 13.42
C SER A 1096 28.83 -31.93 13.18
N ILE A 1097 28.94 -32.91 12.28
CA ILE A 1097 27.85 -33.86 11.98
C ILE A 1097 28.08 -35.20 12.70
N PRO A 1098 27.29 -35.55 13.74
CA PRO A 1098 27.24 -36.90 14.28
C PRO A 1098 26.52 -37.84 13.31
N SER A 1099 26.99 -39.07 13.24
CA SER A 1099 26.50 -40.14 12.37
C SER A 1099 25.04 -40.53 12.65
N ARG A 1100 24.06 -39.80 12.09
CA ARG A 1100 22.67 -40.26 11.88
C ARG A 1100 21.86 -39.22 11.10
N SER A 1101 21.79 -39.38 9.78
CA SER A 1101 20.60 -39.13 8.94
C SER A 1101 20.97 -39.10 7.45
N LYS A 1102 21.32 -40.27 6.90
CA LYS A 1102 21.09 -40.58 5.49
C LYS A 1102 19.57 -40.67 5.26
N SER A 1103 18.90 -39.55 5.09
CA SER A 1103 17.70 -39.44 4.25
C SER A 1103 17.26 -37.99 4.17
N ARG A 1104 17.28 -37.43 2.95
CA ARG A 1104 16.80 -36.10 2.53
C ARG A 1104 17.81 -34.93 2.59
N LYS A 1105 18.79 -34.98 1.69
CA LYS A 1105 19.28 -33.82 0.91
C LYS A 1105 19.53 -34.31 -0.52
N MET A 1106 18.58 -34.00 -1.41
CA MET A 1106 18.69 -33.11 -2.58
C MET A 1106 19.03 -33.85 -3.88
N ILE A 1107 18.00 -34.01 -4.71
CA ILE A 1107 17.83 -34.88 -5.89
C ILE A 1107 18.79 -34.59 -7.08
N LEU A 1108 19.70 -33.61 -7.00
CA LEU A 1108 20.60 -33.27 -8.12
C LEU A 1108 22.04 -33.83 -8.02
N GLU A 1109 22.53 -34.22 -6.84
CA GLU A 1109 23.89 -34.77 -6.73
C GLU A 1109 24.01 -36.20 -7.31
N ASP A 1110 22.95 -37.00 -7.18
CA ASP A 1110 22.90 -38.39 -7.67
C ASP A 1110 23.09 -38.50 -9.21
N TYR A 1111 22.85 -37.40 -9.94
CA TYR A 1111 23.00 -37.37 -11.39
C TYR A 1111 24.29 -36.67 -11.86
N LYS A 1112 25.10 -36.08 -10.97
CA LYS A 1112 26.30 -35.32 -11.36
C LYS A 1112 27.31 -36.20 -12.10
N GLU A 1113 27.57 -37.40 -11.58
CA GLU A 1113 28.47 -38.34 -12.23
C GLU A 1113 27.87 -38.86 -13.56
N ILE A 1114 26.58 -39.18 -13.58
CA ILE A 1114 25.88 -39.67 -14.78
C ILE A 1114 25.90 -38.62 -15.90
N VAL A 1115 25.58 -37.36 -15.58
CA VAL A 1115 25.61 -36.25 -16.54
C VAL A 1115 27.03 -35.96 -17.01
N GLY A 1116 28.02 -36.01 -16.12
CA GLY A 1116 29.44 -35.88 -16.47
C GLY A 1116 29.91 -36.99 -17.43
N PHE A 1117 29.54 -38.24 -17.18
CA PHE A 1117 29.85 -39.36 -18.08
C PHE A 1117 29.17 -39.21 -19.45
N CYS A 1118 27.88 -38.86 -19.49
CA CYS A 1118 27.16 -38.62 -20.75
C CYS A 1118 27.76 -37.45 -21.55
N ALA A 1119 28.13 -36.35 -20.89
CA ALA A 1119 28.78 -35.21 -21.52
C ALA A 1119 30.17 -35.56 -22.08
N MET A 1120 30.93 -36.38 -21.36
CA MET A 1120 32.24 -36.88 -21.83
C MET A 1120 32.10 -37.69 -23.12
N PHE A 1121 31.24 -38.72 -23.14
CA PHE A 1121 31.07 -39.59 -24.31
C PHE A 1121 30.48 -38.87 -25.52
N THR A 1122 29.53 -37.95 -25.30
CA THR A 1122 28.95 -37.14 -26.40
C THR A 1122 29.98 -36.19 -27.00
N THR A 1123 30.81 -35.55 -26.17
CA THR A 1123 31.90 -34.68 -26.64
C THR A 1123 32.95 -35.47 -27.42
N MET A 1124 33.34 -36.66 -26.94
CA MET A 1124 34.27 -37.54 -27.66
C MET A 1124 33.69 -37.99 -29.01
N ALA A 1125 32.40 -38.32 -29.08
CA ALA A 1125 31.75 -38.70 -30.33
C ALA A 1125 31.72 -37.53 -31.34
N GLN A 1126 31.45 -36.31 -30.87
CA GLN A 1126 31.46 -35.11 -31.73
C GLN A 1126 32.86 -34.84 -32.31
N MET A 1127 33.92 -35.09 -31.55
CA MET A 1127 35.31 -34.94 -32.00
C MET A 1127 35.71 -35.95 -33.10
N LEU A 1128 34.95 -37.04 -33.29
CA LEU A 1128 35.15 -37.98 -34.40
C LEU A 1128 34.62 -37.47 -35.75
N SER A 1129 33.86 -36.37 -35.79
CA SER A 1129 33.36 -35.78 -37.03
C SER A 1129 34.46 -35.42 -38.03
N GLY A 1130 35.65 -35.06 -37.53
CA GLY A 1130 36.84 -34.77 -38.36
C GLY A 1130 37.31 -35.95 -39.23
N THR A 1131 36.93 -37.20 -38.89
CA THR A 1131 37.22 -38.38 -39.72
C THR A 1131 36.59 -38.28 -41.11
N LEU A 1132 35.40 -37.69 -41.24
CA LEU A 1132 34.70 -37.55 -42.52
C LEU A 1132 35.44 -36.57 -43.45
N ILE A 1133 35.98 -35.49 -42.87
CA ILE A 1133 36.77 -34.50 -43.61
C ILE A 1133 38.10 -35.13 -44.05
N CYS A 1134 38.80 -35.84 -43.16
CA CYS A 1134 40.03 -36.55 -43.50
C CYS A 1134 39.82 -37.65 -44.55
N ARG A 1135 38.71 -38.39 -44.49
CA ARG A 1135 38.34 -39.38 -45.51
C ARG A 1135 38.15 -38.75 -46.88
N ASN A 1136 37.54 -37.56 -46.94
CA ASN A 1136 37.38 -36.80 -48.18
C ASN A 1136 38.70 -36.28 -48.73
N ILE A 1137 39.61 -35.80 -47.87
CA ILE A 1137 40.97 -35.38 -48.26
C ILE A 1137 41.74 -36.58 -48.85
N TYR A 1138 41.68 -37.73 -48.16
CA TYR A 1138 42.34 -38.96 -48.62
C TYR A 1138 41.78 -39.44 -49.97
N LYS A 1139 40.44 -39.45 -50.14
CA LYS A 1139 39.80 -39.83 -51.41
C LYS A 1139 40.10 -38.87 -52.57
N LYS A 1140 40.21 -37.56 -52.29
CA LYS A 1140 40.54 -36.54 -53.30
C LYS A 1140 42.04 -36.46 -53.60
N GLY A 1141 42.90 -37.07 -52.78
CA GLY A 1141 44.36 -37.02 -52.92
C GLY A 1141 44.98 -35.64 -52.67
N SER A 1142 44.21 -34.67 -52.16
CA SER A 1142 44.66 -33.31 -51.88
C SER A 1142 43.75 -32.62 -50.87
N ALA A 1143 44.33 -31.78 -50.00
CA ALA A 1143 43.61 -30.95 -49.03
C ALA A 1143 43.22 -29.55 -49.57
N ARG A 1144 43.37 -29.30 -50.88
CA ARG A 1144 43.10 -28.00 -51.50
C ARG A 1144 41.64 -27.58 -51.32
N GLY A 1145 41.42 -26.38 -50.74
CA GLY A 1145 40.09 -25.83 -50.45
C GLY A 1145 39.46 -26.28 -49.14
N VAL A 1146 40.18 -27.05 -48.31
CA VAL A 1146 39.76 -27.38 -46.94
C VAL A 1146 40.58 -26.54 -45.97
N ASP A 1147 39.91 -25.83 -45.06
CA ASP A 1147 40.55 -25.00 -44.04
C ASP A 1147 41.22 -25.89 -42.96
N PRO A 1148 42.50 -25.68 -42.59
CA PRO A 1148 43.14 -26.40 -41.48
C PRO A 1148 42.65 -25.97 -40.09
N MET A 1149 41.96 -24.83 -39.97
CA MET A 1149 41.60 -24.22 -38.69
C MET A 1149 40.70 -25.08 -37.79
N PRO A 1150 39.75 -25.90 -38.28
CA PRO A 1150 38.96 -26.79 -37.42
C PRO A 1150 39.81 -27.81 -36.66
N PHE A 1151 40.92 -28.25 -37.25
CA PHE A 1151 41.82 -29.23 -36.64
C PHE A 1151 42.87 -28.54 -35.74
N LEU A 1152 43.46 -27.43 -36.19
CA LEU A 1152 44.41 -26.63 -35.39
C LEU A 1152 43.74 -25.96 -34.19
N GLY A 1153 42.54 -25.40 -34.38
CA GLY A 1153 41.70 -24.85 -33.33
C GLY A 1153 41.27 -25.93 -32.34
N GLY A 1154 40.92 -27.13 -32.83
CA GLY A 1154 40.66 -28.29 -31.97
C GLY A 1154 41.84 -28.64 -31.06
N ILE A 1155 43.06 -28.69 -31.60
CA ILE A 1155 44.29 -28.89 -30.81
C ILE A 1155 44.45 -27.78 -29.76
N GLY A 1156 44.33 -26.51 -30.17
CA GLY A 1156 44.52 -25.36 -29.28
C GLY A 1156 43.51 -25.30 -28.14
N ILE A 1157 42.22 -25.49 -28.45
CA ILE A 1157 41.15 -25.54 -27.45
C ILE A 1157 41.35 -26.72 -26.50
N CYS A 1158 41.62 -27.92 -27.01
CA CYS A 1158 41.81 -29.09 -26.16
C CYS A 1158 42.96 -28.91 -25.17
N ILE A 1159 44.06 -28.23 -25.56
CA ILE A 1159 45.17 -27.93 -24.63
C ILE A 1159 44.72 -26.96 -23.53
N LEU A 1160 44.00 -25.89 -23.88
CA LEU A 1160 43.50 -24.92 -22.90
C LEU A 1160 42.44 -25.54 -21.97
N MET A 1161 41.50 -26.30 -22.53
CA MET A 1161 40.48 -27.03 -21.78
C MET A 1161 41.09 -28.11 -20.89
N LEU A 1162 42.15 -28.79 -21.31
CA LEU A 1162 42.85 -29.77 -20.48
C LEU A 1162 43.53 -29.09 -19.29
N ARG A 1163 44.16 -27.92 -19.51
CA ARG A 1163 44.71 -27.10 -18.42
C ARG A 1163 43.62 -26.69 -17.43
N HIS A 1164 42.44 -26.30 -17.93
CA HIS A 1164 41.30 -25.95 -17.09
C HIS A 1164 40.72 -27.15 -16.33
N ALA A 1165 40.59 -28.30 -17.00
CA ALA A 1165 40.10 -29.54 -16.40
C ALA A 1165 41.02 -30.02 -15.26
N TRP A 1166 42.34 -29.88 -15.40
CA TRP A 1166 43.28 -30.16 -14.31
C TRP A 1166 43.17 -29.18 -13.14
N MET A 1167 42.83 -27.91 -13.40
CA MET A 1167 42.56 -26.96 -12.32
C MET A 1167 41.28 -27.32 -11.56
N LEU A 1168 40.27 -27.84 -12.26
CA LEU A 1168 38.99 -28.29 -11.67
C LEU A 1168 39.06 -29.67 -11.00
N GLY A 1169 40.05 -30.49 -11.33
CA GLY A 1169 40.13 -31.88 -10.86
C GLY A 1169 39.06 -32.81 -11.45
N ASP A 1170 38.48 -32.46 -12.61
CA ASP A 1170 37.40 -33.22 -13.25
C ASP A 1170 37.97 -34.29 -14.21
N SER A 1171 37.90 -35.56 -13.79
CA SER A 1171 38.41 -36.70 -14.56
C SER A 1171 37.71 -36.89 -15.92
N ASN A 1172 36.43 -36.55 -16.03
CA ASN A 1172 35.65 -36.73 -17.25
C ASN A 1172 36.03 -35.68 -18.29
N MET A 1173 36.20 -34.42 -17.88
CA MET A 1173 36.73 -33.37 -18.77
C MET A 1173 38.17 -33.63 -19.21
N ILE A 1174 39.02 -34.15 -18.31
CA ILE A 1174 40.40 -34.54 -18.64
C ILE A 1174 40.39 -35.60 -19.75
N ASN A 1175 39.60 -36.66 -19.58
CA ASN A 1175 39.52 -37.76 -20.54
C ASN A 1175 38.99 -37.31 -21.91
N ALA A 1176 37.92 -36.51 -21.96
CA ALA A 1176 37.37 -36.00 -23.22
C ALA A 1176 38.37 -35.14 -23.99
N ASN A 1177 39.10 -34.25 -23.31
CA ASN A 1177 40.04 -33.34 -23.96
C ASN A 1177 41.37 -34.01 -24.36
N ILE A 1178 41.82 -35.04 -23.64
CA ILE A 1178 42.94 -35.89 -24.10
C ILE A 1178 42.55 -36.61 -25.39
N PHE A 1179 41.35 -37.18 -25.45
CA PHE A 1179 40.85 -37.83 -26.66
C PHE A 1179 40.73 -36.85 -27.85
N GLY A 1180 40.18 -35.66 -27.60
CA GLY A 1180 40.10 -34.59 -28.60
C GLY A 1180 41.45 -34.13 -29.12
N LEU A 1181 42.44 -34.01 -28.25
CA LEU A 1181 43.80 -33.62 -28.62
C LEU A 1181 44.46 -34.68 -29.50
N LEU A 1182 44.36 -35.97 -29.13
CA LEU A 1182 44.92 -37.07 -29.91
C LEU A 1182 44.26 -37.18 -31.29
N THR A 1183 42.93 -37.15 -31.35
CA THR A 1183 42.19 -37.25 -32.62
C THR A 1183 42.44 -36.05 -33.54
N SER A 1184 42.43 -34.82 -33.01
CA SER A 1184 42.72 -33.61 -33.79
C SER A 1184 44.16 -33.58 -34.30
N THR A 1185 45.12 -34.11 -33.53
CA THR A 1185 46.52 -34.25 -33.98
C THR A 1185 46.65 -35.26 -35.13
N ILE A 1186 45.95 -36.39 -35.06
CA ILE A 1186 45.90 -37.37 -36.16
C ILE A 1186 45.30 -36.73 -37.42
N TYR A 1187 44.20 -35.98 -37.29
CA TYR A 1187 43.60 -35.28 -38.43
C TYR A 1187 44.53 -34.24 -39.02
N MET A 1188 45.27 -33.50 -38.19
CA MET A 1188 46.28 -32.56 -38.67
C MET A 1188 47.43 -33.23 -39.41
N ILE A 1189 47.88 -34.41 -38.98
CA ILE A 1189 48.93 -35.16 -39.68
C ILE A 1189 48.42 -35.59 -41.06
N ILE A 1190 47.18 -36.08 -41.15
CA ILE A 1190 46.56 -36.44 -42.43
C ILE A 1190 46.42 -35.20 -43.31
N TYR A 1191 45.89 -34.10 -42.78
CA TYR A 1191 45.75 -32.84 -43.53
C TYR A 1191 47.10 -32.36 -44.06
N TYR A 1192 48.13 -32.31 -43.21
CA TYR A 1192 49.47 -31.82 -43.56
C TYR A 1192 50.12 -32.66 -44.67
N ARG A 1193 49.93 -33.99 -44.65
CA ARG A 1193 50.48 -34.89 -45.67
C ARG A 1193 49.91 -34.64 -47.08
N TYR A 1194 48.68 -34.15 -47.16
CA TYR A 1194 47.99 -33.85 -48.43
C TYR A 1194 47.86 -32.34 -48.69
N ALA A 1195 48.49 -31.50 -47.86
CA ALA A 1195 48.43 -30.05 -47.98
C ALA A 1195 49.27 -29.58 -49.17
N PRO A 1196 48.73 -28.72 -50.06
CA PRO A 1196 49.46 -28.25 -51.23
C PRO A 1196 50.58 -27.25 -50.89
N ASN A 1197 50.53 -26.60 -49.72
CA ASN A 1197 51.52 -25.63 -49.26
C ASN A 1197 51.81 -25.80 -47.75
N THR A 1198 52.80 -26.63 -47.43
CA THR A 1198 53.16 -26.97 -46.04
C THR A 1198 53.70 -25.78 -45.24
N ASN A 1199 54.31 -24.79 -45.90
CA ASN A 1199 54.85 -23.59 -45.26
C ASN A 1199 53.76 -22.67 -44.69
N GLU A 1200 52.60 -22.57 -45.35
CA GLU A 1200 51.48 -21.80 -44.80
C GLU A 1200 50.85 -22.48 -43.60
N VAL A 1201 50.70 -23.81 -43.65
CA VAL A 1201 50.20 -24.58 -42.52
C VAL A 1201 51.14 -24.42 -41.31
N LEU A 1202 52.47 -24.51 -41.51
CA LEU A 1202 53.44 -24.30 -40.43
C LEU A 1202 53.38 -22.89 -39.83
N LYS A 1203 53.22 -21.85 -40.66
CA LYS A 1203 53.04 -20.47 -40.16
C LYS A 1203 51.77 -20.33 -39.33
N LEU A 1204 50.68 -20.99 -39.74
CA LEU A 1204 49.42 -20.94 -39.01
C LEU A 1204 49.52 -21.73 -37.70
N THR A 1205 50.12 -22.92 -37.72
CA THR A 1205 50.41 -23.71 -36.52
C THR A 1205 51.22 -22.89 -35.52
N TYR A 1206 52.28 -22.20 -35.98
CA TYR A 1206 53.09 -21.34 -35.11
C TYR A 1206 52.28 -20.21 -34.44
N LYS A 1207 51.36 -19.57 -35.19
CA LYS A 1207 50.47 -18.54 -34.62
C LYS A 1207 49.54 -19.12 -33.56
N VAL A 1208 48.94 -20.29 -33.81
CA VAL A 1208 48.06 -20.95 -32.84
C VAL A 1208 48.86 -21.39 -31.61
N THR A 1209 50.08 -21.87 -31.78
CA THR A 1209 50.95 -22.23 -30.64
C THR A 1209 51.27 -21.00 -29.78
N ILE A 1210 51.64 -19.87 -30.37
CA ILE A 1210 51.85 -18.62 -29.62
C ILE A 1210 50.58 -18.23 -28.87
N PHE A 1211 49.43 -18.29 -29.55
CA PHE A 1211 48.15 -17.94 -28.95
C PHE A 1211 47.84 -18.81 -27.72
N VAL A 1212 47.98 -20.13 -27.83
CA VAL A 1212 47.78 -21.06 -26.71
C VAL A 1212 48.78 -20.80 -25.58
N VAL A 1213 50.06 -20.58 -25.89
CA VAL A 1213 51.10 -20.30 -24.90
C VAL A 1213 50.80 -19.03 -24.10
N ILE A 1214 50.29 -17.97 -24.75
CA ILE A 1214 49.89 -16.73 -24.05
C ILE A 1214 48.85 -17.05 -22.96
N PHE A 1215 47.84 -17.86 -23.28
CA PHE A 1215 46.81 -18.21 -22.30
C PHE A 1215 47.31 -19.19 -21.23
N LEU A 1216 48.21 -20.12 -21.57
CA LEU A 1216 48.82 -20.99 -20.57
C LEU A 1216 49.72 -20.21 -19.59
N VAL A 1217 50.49 -19.25 -20.09
CA VAL A 1217 51.31 -18.34 -19.28
C VAL A 1217 50.42 -17.44 -18.42
N TYR A 1218 49.33 -16.91 -18.99
CA TYR A 1218 48.32 -16.20 -18.21
C TYR A 1218 47.78 -17.07 -17.06
N ALA A 1219 47.46 -18.34 -17.31
CA ALA A 1219 47.00 -19.27 -16.26
C ALA A 1219 48.08 -19.64 -15.22
N GLN A 1220 49.35 -19.27 -15.43
CA GLN A 1220 50.42 -19.43 -14.44
C GLN A 1220 50.74 -18.12 -13.70
N ILE A 1221 50.51 -16.97 -14.33
CA ILE A 1221 50.71 -15.64 -13.73
C ILE A 1221 49.50 -15.23 -12.90
N GLU A 1222 48.30 -15.61 -13.32
CA GLU A 1222 47.06 -15.23 -12.66
C GLU A 1222 46.97 -15.82 -11.25
N ASP A 1223 46.31 -15.08 -10.35
CA ASP A 1223 46.20 -15.43 -8.94
C ASP A 1223 45.55 -16.82 -8.77
N PRO A 1224 46.16 -17.74 -7.99
CA PRO A 1224 45.65 -19.09 -7.78
C PRO A 1224 44.21 -19.16 -7.28
N THR A 1225 43.72 -18.12 -6.61
CA THR A 1225 42.34 -18.06 -6.08
C THR A 1225 41.30 -17.68 -7.13
N ASN A 1226 41.72 -17.06 -8.24
CA ASN A 1226 40.82 -16.56 -9.29
C ASN A 1226 41.04 -17.22 -10.66
N VAL A 1227 42.19 -17.88 -10.85
CA VAL A 1227 42.58 -18.45 -12.14
C VAL A 1227 41.60 -19.49 -12.64
N GLU A 1228 41.05 -20.35 -11.78
CA GLU A 1228 40.08 -21.37 -12.17
C GLU A 1228 38.84 -20.73 -12.83
N TYR A 1229 38.22 -19.76 -12.15
CA TYR A 1229 36.99 -19.11 -12.64
C TYR A 1229 37.25 -18.23 -13.87
N ARG A 1230 38.29 -17.40 -13.84
CA ARG A 1230 38.59 -16.46 -14.94
C ARG A 1230 39.09 -17.16 -16.19
N PHE A 1231 39.98 -18.15 -16.02
CA PHE A 1231 40.44 -18.97 -17.14
C PHE A 1231 39.28 -19.77 -17.73
N GLY A 1232 38.37 -20.28 -16.89
CA GLY A 1232 37.11 -20.89 -17.32
C GLY A 1232 36.28 -19.98 -18.20
N ILE A 1233 36.00 -18.74 -17.77
CA ILE A 1233 35.26 -17.76 -18.59
C ILE A 1233 35.97 -17.47 -19.91
N VAL A 1234 37.29 -17.27 -19.88
CA VAL A 1234 38.07 -17.00 -21.09
C VAL A 1234 37.95 -18.16 -22.07
N ILE A 1235 38.04 -19.41 -21.60
CA ILE A 1235 37.90 -20.57 -22.48
C ILE A 1235 36.46 -20.71 -22.99
N THR A 1236 35.45 -20.48 -22.14
CA THR A 1236 34.05 -20.50 -22.58
C THR A 1236 33.79 -19.46 -23.66
N LEU A 1237 34.32 -18.25 -23.51
CA LEU A 1237 34.22 -17.21 -24.54
C LEU A 1237 34.95 -17.61 -25.82
N LEU A 1238 36.13 -18.20 -25.72
CA LEU A 1238 36.86 -18.71 -26.90
C LEU A 1238 36.08 -19.82 -27.62
N LEU A 1239 35.44 -20.73 -26.88
CA LEU A 1239 34.57 -21.78 -27.42
C LEU A 1239 33.30 -21.22 -28.09
N CYS A 1240 32.80 -20.06 -27.65
CA CYS A 1240 31.65 -19.41 -28.30
C CYS A 1240 32.04 -18.64 -29.58
N ILE A 1241 33.32 -18.31 -29.74
CA ILE A 1241 33.85 -17.57 -30.90
C ILE A 1241 34.34 -18.53 -32.00
N LEU A 1242 34.73 -19.74 -31.64
CA LEU A 1242 35.13 -20.85 -32.53
C LEU A 1242 33.92 -21.66 -32.97
#